data_AF-A0A376EWQ8-F1
#
_entry.id   AF-A0A376EWQ8-F1
#
_cell.length_a   1.000
_cell.length_b   1.000
_cell.length_c   1.000
_cell.angle_alpha   90.00
_cell.angle_beta   90.00
_cell.angle_gamma   90.00
#
_symmetry.space_group_name_H-M   'P 1'
#
loop_
_entity.id
_entity.type
_entity.pdbx_description
1 polymer ?
#
loop_
_entity_poly.entity_id
_entity_poly.type
_entity_poly.pdbx_seq_one_letter_code
_entity_poly.pdbx_strand_id
1 'polypeptide(L)'
;MEDDIYHRLPVSASISFIGMQNRGIYQNGFQGEIYGKGTLDKENKNQIEFHAVSANPVEFNSFTQYEEYFINYKRDNVFVHLGDKTYSASYLTEFARYGRGAEVRYDFKRFSVGGFYNHPRFFRDIKDEFNVYSTFKIRKESEITAGYLYKTPRTGEMNFGNIRLDSEAHLPYTTGKFKISKNIVVSGEAAYSKTEQMEGTAYMAQAQATFERFNGNLMYMRASPKFAGYFTNTSTFNGNIQYKISKKLNVFGNYTQDARNFQRDTLFYAAPYRRFLQYGIQYKYISTGLITLYNGFQKYQDRLEPKQFDYYEQYFKVSVDQQIGQFLVNVQGQFGKTNNYLSGFNGNSSFYTTNISFEKFKTSFSIYASYAITSRYQMQNEKQVYYGARIFSRFSDKTSLSLFYQNNYMPEEYFRDRNLFEVLYHQQLFRGSELDVSGRYSLQRGELGNKDFIFSLRYTLRLNVPVQKTAEYTSLSGNISNLGVKKTEGIKLMLGNHLSITDKDGNYQFKNVVPGEYFLEIDRSTADINDITNVSLPATLHLDAKENIFNFGLTTASTIKGNIHLSENDGKDEYSFAQYQPTKEKNKRQSIIVEASNGEQTYRKIAFIGENFDFTYLRPGEWKVKLYRNGLDKRYKIAADSFHYSLKPSQTQNISIHIVKQQSEIKYQQEMIKVGYNDVKKKK
;
A
#
# COMPACT_ATOMS: atom_id res chain seq x y z
N MET A 1 -4.38 -14.30 -6.27
CA MET A 1 -5.05 -13.27 -5.44
C MET A 1 -5.90 -12.39 -6.36
N GLU A 2 -6.80 -13.00 -7.15
CA GLU A 2 -7.73 -12.27 -8.04
C GLU A 2 -9.19 -12.38 -7.57
N ASP A 3 -9.45 -13.06 -6.44
CA ASP A 3 -10.80 -13.36 -5.94
C ASP A 3 -11.21 -12.59 -4.65
N ASP A 4 -10.38 -11.68 -4.13
CA ASP A 4 -10.72 -10.95 -2.88
C ASP A 4 -11.62 -9.74 -3.19
N ILE A 5 -12.93 -9.91 -3.00
CA ILE A 5 -13.97 -8.90 -3.22
C ILE A 5 -14.00 -7.78 -2.18
N TYR A 6 -13.08 -7.78 -1.22
CA TYR A 6 -13.00 -6.77 -0.18
C TYR A 6 -11.67 -6.01 -0.25
N HIS A 7 -11.76 -4.69 -0.17
CA HIS A 7 -10.67 -3.87 0.30
C HIS A 7 -10.50 -4.11 1.79
N ARG A 8 -9.27 -4.40 2.23
CA ARG A 8 -8.99 -4.79 3.62
C ARG A 8 -8.04 -3.83 4.29
N LEU A 9 -8.37 -3.48 5.53
CA LEU A 9 -7.56 -2.68 6.43
C LEU A 9 -6.71 -3.59 7.32
N PRO A 10 -5.38 -3.46 7.31
CA PRO A 10 -4.51 -4.14 8.27
C PRO A 10 -4.76 -3.62 9.69
N VAL A 11 -5.11 -4.53 10.60
CA VAL A 11 -5.34 -4.27 12.02
C VAL A 11 -4.59 -5.33 12.84
N SER A 12 -3.89 -4.91 13.88
CA SER A 12 -3.24 -5.78 14.85
C SER A 12 -3.87 -5.62 16.23
N ALA A 13 -4.13 -6.73 16.90
CA ALA A 13 -4.49 -6.79 18.31
C ALA A 13 -3.39 -7.54 19.06
N SER A 14 -2.93 -6.97 20.16
CA SER A 14 -1.87 -7.55 20.98
C SER A 14 -2.31 -7.64 22.44
N ILE A 15 -1.85 -8.68 23.12
CA ILE A 15 -1.91 -8.81 24.57
C ILE A 15 -0.50 -9.08 25.09
N SER A 16 -0.09 -8.32 26.09
CA SER A 16 1.24 -8.39 26.68
C SER A 16 1.11 -8.63 28.18
N PHE A 17 1.79 -9.65 28.70
CA PHE A 17 2.04 -9.81 30.13
C PHE A 17 3.39 -9.20 30.47
N ILE A 18 3.45 -8.37 31.50
CA ILE A 18 4.69 -7.78 32.00
C ILE A 18 4.87 -8.14 33.45
N GLY A 19 6.08 -8.55 33.80
CA GLY A 19 6.54 -8.66 35.18
C GLY A 19 7.81 -7.85 35.36
N MET A 20 7.87 -7.01 36.38
CA MET A 20 9.04 -6.19 36.67
C MET A 20 9.34 -6.24 38.17
N GLN A 21 10.60 -6.44 38.48
CA GLN A 21 11.14 -6.20 39.81
C GLN A 21 11.89 -4.87 39.78
N ASN A 22 11.36 -3.89 40.51
CA ASN A 22 11.94 -2.56 40.64
C ASN A 22 12.28 -2.30 42.11
N ARG A 23 13.55 -2.03 42.43
CA ARG A 23 13.98 -1.71 43.81
C ARG A 23 13.49 -2.72 44.86
N GLY A 24 13.46 -4.00 44.50
CA GLY A 24 13.02 -5.08 45.40
C GLY A 24 11.51 -5.35 45.44
N ILE A 25 10.68 -4.52 44.78
CA ILE A 25 9.23 -4.72 44.68
C ILE A 25 8.90 -5.33 43.33
N TYR A 26 8.21 -6.47 43.34
CA TYR A 26 7.72 -7.11 42.12
C TYR A 26 6.29 -6.67 41.80
N GLN A 27 6.07 -6.22 40.57
CA GLN A 27 4.77 -5.87 40.02
C GLN A 27 4.55 -6.60 38.70
N ASN A 28 3.30 -6.92 38.40
CA ASN A 28 2.95 -7.56 37.14
C ASN A 28 1.54 -7.18 36.68
N GLY A 29 1.25 -7.45 35.41
CA GLY A 29 -0.09 -7.39 34.88
C GLY A 29 -0.14 -7.49 33.36
N PHE A 30 -1.32 -7.26 32.81
CA PHE A 30 -1.59 -7.38 31.38
C PHE A 30 -1.86 -6.02 30.76
N GLN A 31 -1.44 -5.86 29.50
CA GLN A 31 -1.76 -4.72 28.65
C GLN A 31 -2.32 -5.21 27.32
N GLY A 32 -3.49 -4.69 26.95
CA GLY A 32 -4.06 -4.83 25.61
C GLY A 32 -3.69 -3.63 24.72
N GLU A 33 -3.43 -3.91 23.44
CA GLU A 33 -3.13 -2.96 22.38
C GLU A 33 -3.94 -3.31 21.12
N ILE A 34 -4.55 -2.32 20.48
CA ILE A 34 -5.13 -2.44 19.14
C ILE A 34 -4.57 -1.31 18.28
N TYR A 35 -4.04 -1.67 17.11
CA TYR A 35 -3.47 -0.74 16.15
C TYR A 35 -3.98 -1.07 14.74
N GLY A 36 -4.27 -0.06 13.93
CA GLY A 36 -4.63 -0.27 12.53
C GLY A 36 -4.15 0.88 11.66
N LYS A 37 -3.69 0.57 10.45
CA LYS A 37 -3.22 1.57 9.48
C LYS A 37 -3.42 1.12 8.06
N GLY A 38 -4.04 1.97 7.25
CA GLY A 38 -4.23 1.72 5.83
C GLY A 38 -5.25 2.66 5.21
N THR A 39 -5.89 2.18 4.15
CA THR A 39 -6.90 2.94 3.41
C THR A 39 -8.27 2.32 3.60
N LEU A 40 -9.29 3.15 3.70
CA LEU A 40 -10.69 2.74 3.80
C LEU A 40 -11.32 2.50 2.42
N ASP A 41 -10.64 2.92 1.35
CA ASP A 41 -11.13 2.86 -0.03
C ASP A 41 -10.12 2.27 -1.03
N LYS A 42 -10.64 1.72 -2.12
CA LYS A 42 -9.84 1.19 -3.25
C LYS A 42 -8.98 2.28 -3.93
N GLU A 43 -9.44 3.53 -3.90
CA GLU A 43 -8.71 4.66 -4.49
C GLU A 43 -7.50 5.11 -3.66
N ASN A 44 -7.34 4.58 -2.44
CA ASN A 44 -6.27 4.93 -1.49
C ASN A 44 -6.26 6.41 -1.06
N LYS A 45 -7.41 7.08 -1.13
CA LYS A 45 -7.55 8.50 -0.75
C LYS A 45 -7.92 8.67 0.71
N ASN A 46 -8.67 7.74 1.28
CA ASN A 46 -9.12 7.80 2.67
C ASN A 46 -8.15 7.04 3.57
N GLN A 47 -7.08 7.68 4.03
CA GLN A 47 -6.10 7.07 4.92
C GLN A 47 -6.55 7.21 6.38
N ILE A 48 -6.50 6.11 7.12
CA ILE A 48 -6.78 6.05 8.55
C ILE A 48 -5.63 5.37 9.28
N GLU A 49 -5.32 5.86 10.47
CA GLU A 49 -4.47 5.18 11.43
C GLU A 49 -5.10 5.34 12.81
N PHE A 50 -5.19 4.29 13.59
CA PHE A 50 -5.68 4.36 14.96
C PHE A 50 -4.83 3.48 15.86
N HIS A 51 -4.73 3.90 17.11
CA HIS A 51 -4.01 3.19 18.14
C HIS A 51 -4.75 3.32 19.46
N ALA A 52 -4.89 2.21 20.17
CA ALA A 52 -5.47 2.17 21.49
C ALA A 52 -4.70 1.19 22.36
N VAL A 53 -4.05 1.70 23.40
CA VAL A 53 -3.26 0.94 24.37
C VAL A 53 -3.83 1.18 25.75
N SER A 54 -4.16 0.10 26.45
CA SER A 54 -4.61 0.17 27.85
C SER A 54 -3.52 0.69 28.80
N ALA A 55 -3.94 1.07 30.01
CA ALA A 55 -3.03 1.53 31.06
C ALA A 55 -1.89 0.54 31.30
N ASN A 56 -0.71 1.10 31.60
CA ASN A 56 0.46 0.29 31.91
C ASN A 56 0.19 -0.55 33.18
N PRO A 57 0.42 -1.87 33.16
CA PRO A 57 0.25 -2.70 34.35
C PRO A 57 1.33 -2.47 35.39
N VAL A 58 2.49 -1.95 34.96
CA VAL A 58 3.62 -1.56 35.81
C VAL A 58 4.05 -0.16 35.41
N GLU A 59 4.07 0.77 36.36
CA GLU A 59 4.51 2.15 36.09
C GLU A 59 6.00 2.23 35.73
N PHE A 60 6.36 3.13 34.81
CA PHE A 60 7.75 3.43 34.41
C PHE A 60 8.58 2.22 33.93
N ASN A 61 7.94 1.21 33.32
CA ASN A 61 8.64 0.06 32.76
C ASN A 61 9.22 0.35 31.36
N SER A 62 10.24 -0.42 30.94
CA SER A 62 10.95 -0.19 29.67
C SER A 62 10.47 -1.03 28.48
N PHE A 63 9.44 -1.87 28.65
CA PHE A 63 8.97 -2.82 27.64
C PHE A 63 7.61 -2.48 27.04
N THR A 64 6.79 -1.68 27.74
CA THR A 64 5.52 -1.20 27.21
C THR A 64 5.51 0.29 26.98
N GLN A 65 4.71 0.67 25.99
CA GLN A 65 4.35 2.06 25.78
C GLN A 65 3.34 2.48 26.85
N TYR A 66 3.37 3.76 27.20
CA TYR A 66 2.32 4.34 28.04
C TYR A 66 0.94 4.16 27.40
N GLU A 67 -0.09 4.24 28.24
CA GLU A 67 -1.48 4.35 27.79
C GLU A 67 -1.58 5.41 26.68
N GLU A 68 -2.08 5.02 25.52
CA GLU A 68 -2.10 5.86 24.32
C GLU A 68 -3.37 5.60 23.51
N TYR A 69 -4.07 6.67 23.15
CA TYR A 69 -5.24 6.61 22.27
C TYR A 69 -5.16 7.70 21.22
N PHE A 70 -5.16 7.31 19.94
CA PHE A 70 -5.30 8.29 18.87
C PHE A 70 -5.96 7.74 17.62
N ILE A 71 -6.44 8.68 16.80
CA ILE A 71 -6.88 8.46 15.44
C ILE A 71 -6.31 9.55 14.53
N ASN A 72 -5.71 9.14 13.41
CA ASN A 72 -5.31 9.99 12.30
C ASN A 72 -6.25 9.72 11.14
N TYR A 73 -6.69 10.78 10.49
CA TYR A 73 -7.39 10.72 9.23
C TYR A 73 -6.73 11.67 8.23
N LYS A 74 -6.49 11.18 7.02
CA LYS A 74 -5.93 11.99 5.94
C LYS A 74 -6.68 11.71 4.65
N ARG A 75 -7.11 12.79 3.99
CA ARG A 75 -7.72 12.74 2.67
C ARG A 75 -7.30 13.93 1.84
N ASP A 76 -6.73 13.66 0.67
CA ASP A 76 -6.27 14.67 -0.29
C ASP A 76 -5.39 15.74 0.38
N ASN A 77 -5.97 16.92 0.66
CA ASN A 77 -5.31 18.10 1.22
C ASN A 77 -5.56 18.29 2.72
N VAL A 78 -6.34 17.41 3.36
CA VAL A 78 -6.75 17.54 4.77
C VAL A 78 -6.08 16.47 5.61
N PHE A 79 -5.54 16.88 6.75
CA PHE A 79 -5.04 16.01 7.81
C PHE A 79 -5.71 16.39 9.12
N VAL A 80 -6.22 15.38 9.83
CA VAL A 80 -6.81 15.51 11.16
C VAL A 80 -6.19 14.45 12.06
N HIS A 81 -5.79 14.87 13.25
CA HIS A 81 -5.34 13.99 14.32
C HIS A 81 -6.15 14.29 15.57
N LEU A 82 -6.60 13.26 16.27
CA LEU A 82 -7.24 13.35 17.58
C LEU A 82 -6.59 12.35 18.53
N GLY A 83 -6.26 12.80 19.74
CA GLY A 83 -5.71 11.97 20.79
C GLY A 83 -4.24 12.24 21.11
N ASP A 84 -3.57 11.19 21.55
CA ASP A 84 -2.21 11.20 22.02
C ASP A 84 -1.20 11.22 20.86
N LYS A 85 -0.25 12.15 20.91
CA LYS A 85 0.97 12.14 20.09
C LYS A 85 2.02 13.10 20.65
N THR A 86 3.16 13.14 19.98
CA THR A 86 4.13 14.23 20.13
C THR A 86 3.73 15.41 19.24
N TYR A 87 3.26 16.49 19.86
CA TYR A 87 2.95 17.77 19.23
C TYR A 87 4.23 18.63 19.10
N SER A 88 4.33 19.43 18.03
CA SER A 88 5.51 20.22 17.73
C SER A 88 5.12 21.51 17.00
N ALA A 89 5.61 22.66 17.47
CA ALA A 89 5.41 23.96 16.83
C ALA A 89 6.64 24.36 16.00
N SER A 90 7.81 24.40 16.63
CA SER A 90 9.11 24.71 16.02
C SER A 90 10.24 24.20 16.91
N TYR A 91 11.49 24.22 16.42
CA TYR A 91 12.62 23.69 17.19
C TYR A 91 12.88 24.49 18.47
N LEU A 92 12.76 25.82 18.44
CA LEU A 92 13.05 26.67 19.61
C LEU A 92 11.84 26.82 20.53
N THR A 93 10.62 26.88 20.01
CA THR A 93 9.41 27.15 20.82
C THR A 93 8.88 25.90 21.52
N GLU A 94 8.62 24.83 20.76
CA GLU A 94 8.17 23.54 21.25
C GLU A 94 8.54 22.44 20.25
N PHE A 95 9.70 21.82 20.49
CA PHE A 95 10.29 20.84 19.57
C PHE A 95 9.52 19.52 19.58
N ALA A 96 9.18 19.03 20.76
CA ALA A 96 8.53 17.74 20.94
C ALA A 96 7.84 17.68 22.31
N ARG A 97 6.51 17.80 22.33
CA ARG A 97 5.69 17.65 23.53
C ARG A 97 4.69 16.51 23.40
N TYR A 98 4.90 15.45 24.19
CA TYR A 98 3.90 14.38 24.26
C TYR A 98 2.67 14.86 25.03
N GLY A 99 1.48 14.68 24.47
CA GLY A 99 0.24 15.12 25.06
C GLY A 99 -0.97 14.57 24.34
N ARG A 100 -2.16 14.89 24.86
CA ARG A 100 -3.45 14.51 24.26
C ARG A 100 -4.15 15.75 23.72
N GLY A 101 -4.64 15.69 22.49
CA GLY A 101 -5.15 16.89 21.84
C GLY A 101 -5.78 16.67 20.47
N ALA A 102 -5.76 17.72 19.67
CA ALA A 102 -6.22 17.71 18.28
C ALA A 102 -5.26 18.52 17.39
N GLU A 103 -5.02 18.06 16.17
CA GLU A 103 -4.36 18.85 15.11
C GLU A 103 -5.20 18.79 13.84
N VAL A 104 -5.31 19.93 13.18
CA VAL A 104 -5.88 20.04 11.83
C VAL A 104 -4.87 20.75 10.95
N ARG A 105 -4.65 20.21 9.74
CA ARG A 105 -3.85 20.85 8.70
C ARG A 105 -4.54 20.77 7.36
N TYR A 106 -4.50 21.87 6.62
CA TYR A 106 -4.97 21.99 5.25
C TYR A 106 -3.82 22.41 4.33
N ASP A 107 -3.51 21.57 3.35
CA ASP A 107 -2.44 21.75 2.38
C ASP A 107 -2.99 22.33 1.06
N PHE A 108 -2.77 23.63 0.80
CA PHE A 108 -3.01 24.23 -0.52
C PHE A 108 -1.81 24.00 -1.46
N LYS A 109 -1.94 24.39 -2.73
CA LYS A 109 -0.87 24.22 -3.74
C LYS A 109 0.45 24.92 -3.37
N ARG A 110 0.40 26.12 -2.77
CA ARG A 110 1.58 26.95 -2.45
C ARG A 110 1.73 27.28 -0.97
N PHE A 111 0.71 27.06 -0.15
CA PHE A 111 0.78 27.29 1.28
C PHE A 111 0.06 26.17 2.05
N SER A 112 0.40 25.96 3.31
CA SER A 112 -0.25 25.03 4.23
C SER A 112 -0.61 25.79 5.48
N VAL A 113 -1.83 25.59 5.99
CA VAL A 113 -2.27 26.19 7.26
C VAL A 113 -2.57 25.05 8.21
N GLY A 114 -2.04 25.14 9.41
CA GLY A 114 -2.30 24.13 10.44
C GLY A 114 -2.39 24.76 11.82
N GLY A 115 -2.97 23.99 12.72
CA GLY A 115 -3.01 24.34 14.13
C GLY A 115 -3.28 23.13 14.98
N PHE A 116 -2.82 23.21 16.22
CA PHE A 116 -3.08 22.16 17.20
C PHE A 116 -3.38 22.75 18.57
N TYR A 117 -4.11 21.95 19.34
CA TYR A 117 -4.27 22.11 20.77
C TYR A 117 -3.83 20.80 21.42
N ASN A 118 -3.09 20.87 22.52
CA ASN A 118 -2.74 19.69 23.31
C ASN A 118 -2.68 20.01 24.79
N HIS A 119 -3.01 18.99 25.58
CA HIS A 119 -2.77 18.91 27.01
C HIS A 119 -1.52 18.02 27.22
N PRO A 120 -0.35 18.61 27.53
CA PRO A 120 0.87 17.84 27.74
C PRO A 120 0.72 16.79 28.85
N ARG A 121 1.23 15.58 28.60
CA ARG A 121 1.25 14.47 29.59
C ARG A 121 2.66 14.34 30.14
N PHE A 122 2.78 14.04 31.44
CA PHE A 122 4.06 13.89 32.16
C PHE A 122 4.88 15.19 32.34
N PHE A 123 4.31 16.35 32.03
CA PHE A 123 4.94 17.65 32.24
C PHE A 123 4.23 18.43 33.36
N ARG A 124 5.02 19.02 34.25
CA ARG A 124 4.51 19.68 35.48
C ARG A 124 4.22 21.17 35.28
N ASP A 125 4.89 21.82 34.34
CA ASP A 125 4.89 23.29 34.24
C ASP A 125 3.82 23.86 33.31
N ILE A 126 3.38 23.07 32.32
CA ILE A 126 2.47 23.50 31.25
C ILE A 126 1.17 22.72 31.38
N LYS A 127 0.04 23.44 31.43
CA LYS A 127 -1.29 22.87 31.46
C LYS A 127 -1.77 22.55 30.05
N ASP A 128 -1.77 23.55 29.17
CA ASP A 128 -2.31 23.45 27.82
C ASP A 128 -1.44 24.25 26.84
N GLU A 129 -1.36 23.79 25.60
CA GLU A 129 -0.66 24.45 24.51
C GLU A 129 -1.58 24.60 23.29
N PHE A 130 -1.44 25.73 22.60
CA PHE A 130 -2.17 26.02 21.37
C PHE A 130 -1.22 26.64 20.35
N ASN A 131 -1.21 26.14 19.12
CA ASN A 131 -0.36 26.64 18.06
C ASN A 131 -1.17 26.85 16.77
N VAL A 132 -0.86 27.92 16.05
CA VAL A 132 -1.35 28.14 14.68
C VAL A 132 -0.16 28.54 13.82
N TYR A 133 -0.07 27.96 12.63
CA TYR A 133 1.03 28.20 11.71
C TYR A 133 0.58 28.22 10.25
N SER A 134 1.36 28.93 9.44
CA SER A 134 1.24 28.95 7.99
C SER A 134 2.60 28.76 7.35
N THR A 135 2.70 27.78 6.46
CA THR A 135 3.91 27.43 5.72
C THR A 135 3.75 27.82 4.25
N PHE A 136 4.61 28.70 3.74
CA PHE A 136 4.68 29.08 2.34
C PHE A 136 5.76 28.30 1.60
N LYS A 137 5.40 27.62 0.51
CA LYS A 137 6.29 26.80 -0.32
C LYS A 137 6.75 27.61 -1.55
N ILE A 138 8.02 28.00 -1.59
CA ILE A 138 8.59 28.81 -2.68
C ILE A 138 9.00 27.92 -3.89
N ARG A 139 9.57 26.75 -3.62
CA ARG A 139 9.91 25.66 -4.56
C ARG A 139 9.81 24.32 -3.82
N LYS A 140 9.94 23.17 -4.51
CA LYS A 140 9.70 21.82 -3.91
C LYS A 140 10.43 21.55 -2.58
N GLU A 141 11.55 22.20 -2.31
CA GLU A 141 12.37 21.97 -1.12
C GLU A 141 12.64 23.23 -0.28
N SER A 142 12.11 24.39 -0.68
CA SER A 142 12.30 25.65 0.04
C SER A 142 10.97 26.16 0.60
N GLU A 143 10.93 26.40 1.91
CA GLU A 143 9.74 26.79 2.65
C GLU A 143 10.04 27.79 3.76
N ILE A 144 9.04 28.61 4.08
CA ILE A 144 9.05 29.54 5.21
C ILE A 144 7.79 29.29 6.01
N THR A 145 7.92 29.08 7.31
CA THR A 145 6.77 28.94 8.22
C THR A 145 6.76 30.10 9.19
N ALA A 146 5.63 30.78 9.30
CA ALA A 146 5.35 31.69 10.40
C ALA A 146 4.31 31.03 11.31
N GLY A 147 4.52 31.11 12.62
CA GLY A 147 3.60 30.51 13.57
C GLY A 147 3.57 31.24 14.90
N TYR A 148 2.59 30.87 15.71
CA TYR A 148 2.33 31.46 17.00
C TYR A 148 1.94 30.36 17.98
N LEU A 149 2.78 30.14 18.97
CA LEU A 149 2.55 29.20 20.04
C LEU A 149 2.14 29.93 21.31
N TYR A 150 1.11 29.44 21.96
CA TYR A 150 0.58 29.91 23.22
C TYR A 150 0.65 28.79 24.25
N LYS A 151 1.19 29.08 25.44
CA LYS A 151 1.30 28.11 26.54
C LYS A 151 0.62 28.64 27.79
N THR A 152 -0.21 27.80 28.40
CA THR A 152 -0.88 28.11 29.68
C THR A 152 -0.16 27.37 30.81
N PRO A 153 0.28 28.06 31.88
CA PRO A 153 0.95 27.41 33.00
C PRO A 153 -0.03 26.60 33.86
N ARG A 154 0.48 25.58 34.56
CA ARG A 154 -0.31 24.81 35.53
C ARG A 154 -0.37 25.52 36.88
N THR A 155 -1.52 25.47 37.57
CA THR A 155 -1.75 26.04 38.91
C THR A 155 -1.75 24.93 39.97
N GLY A 156 -0.82 24.93 40.95
CA GLY A 156 -0.76 23.91 42.02
C GLY A 156 0.51 23.97 42.91
N GLU A 157 0.51 23.22 44.03
CA GLU A 157 1.57 23.18 45.07
C GLU A 157 2.87 22.44 44.67
N MET A 158 3.97 22.89 45.28
CA MET A 158 5.38 22.74 44.88
C MET A 158 6.05 21.41 45.24
N ASN A 159 7.11 21.08 44.51
CA ASN A 159 8.38 20.67 45.13
C ASN A 159 9.59 21.15 44.29
N PHE A 160 10.46 21.89 44.98
CA PHE A 160 11.75 22.53 44.66
C PHE A 160 12.40 22.34 43.26
N GLY A 161 12.75 23.48 42.62
CA GLY A 161 14.00 23.59 41.84
C GLY A 161 13.99 24.39 40.54
N ASN A 162 12.87 24.49 39.82
CA ASN A 162 12.90 24.85 38.40
C ASN A 162 12.03 26.05 38.02
N ILE A 163 12.52 26.85 37.07
CA ILE A 163 11.90 28.09 36.57
C ILE A 163 10.57 27.75 35.86
N ARG A 164 9.46 27.94 36.59
CA ARG A 164 8.07 27.89 36.10
C ARG A 164 7.89 28.85 34.90
N LEU A 165 6.92 28.56 34.02
CA LEU A 165 6.26 29.66 33.30
C LEU A 165 5.54 30.53 34.34
N ASP A 166 5.93 31.79 34.44
CA ASP A 166 5.37 32.77 35.39
C ASP A 166 3.91 33.08 35.10
N SER A 167 3.56 33.23 33.83
CA SER A 167 2.20 33.47 33.34
C SER A 167 2.00 32.75 31.99
N GLU A 168 0.91 33.06 31.29
CA GLU A 168 0.75 32.62 29.91
C GLU A 168 1.89 33.16 29.02
N ALA A 169 2.44 32.27 28.19
CA ALA A 169 3.55 32.60 27.31
C ALA A 169 3.08 32.70 25.86
N HIS A 170 3.47 33.80 25.22
CA HIS A 170 3.21 34.08 23.82
C HIS A 170 4.52 33.95 23.03
N LEU A 171 4.57 33.01 22.09
CA LEU A 171 5.78 32.68 21.34
C LEU A 171 5.56 32.76 19.82
N PRO A 172 5.59 33.95 19.20
CA PRO A 172 5.69 34.07 17.75
C PRO A 172 7.04 33.54 17.26
N TYR A 173 7.03 32.82 16.15
CA TYR A 173 8.24 32.27 15.54
C TYR A 173 8.18 32.30 14.02
N THR A 174 9.36 32.27 13.41
CA THR A 174 9.53 32.08 11.98
C THR A 174 10.65 31.08 11.73
N THR A 175 10.36 30.07 10.92
CA THR A 175 11.34 29.11 10.43
C THR A 175 11.50 29.26 8.92
N GLY A 176 12.70 29.00 8.43
CA GLY A 176 13.00 28.96 7.00
C GLY A 176 13.90 27.78 6.68
N LYS A 177 13.61 27.10 5.58
CA LYS A 177 14.48 26.08 5.00
C LYS A 177 14.64 26.41 3.53
N PHE A 178 15.88 26.56 3.09
CA PHE A 178 16.23 27.00 1.74
C PHE A 178 17.26 26.07 1.14
N LYS A 179 16.91 25.46 0.01
CA LYS A 179 17.88 24.81 -0.86
C LYS A 179 18.49 25.85 -1.79
N ILE A 180 19.64 26.40 -1.39
CA ILE A 180 20.36 27.46 -2.13
C ILE A 180 20.92 26.91 -3.45
N SER A 181 21.45 25.68 -3.43
CA SER A 181 21.94 24.96 -4.61
C SER A 181 21.64 23.46 -4.49
N LYS A 182 21.99 22.65 -5.49
CA LYS A 182 21.86 21.17 -5.40
C LYS A 182 22.63 20.58 -4.21
N ASN A 183 23.66 21.28 -3.73
CA ASN A 183 24.63 20.79 -2.76
C ASN A 183 24.58 21.53 -1.42
N ILE A 184 23.81 22.62 -1.31
CA ILE A 184 23.78 23.47 -0.11
C ILE A 184 22.33 23.67 0.35
N VAL A 185 22.07 23.32 1.61
CA VAL A 185 20.81 23.57 2.30
C VAL A 185 21.11 24.43 3.53
N VAL A 186 20.34 25.50 3.69
CA VAL A 186 20.40 26.37 4.86
C VAL A 186 19.04 26.37 5.52
N SER A 187 18.99 26.24 6.83
CA SER A 187 17.78 26.42 7.61
C SER A 187 18.03 27.32 8.81
N GLY A 188 16.99 27.99 9.26
CA GLY A 188 17.07 28.84 10.43
C GLY A 188 15.71 29.02 11.09
N GLU A 189 15.76 29.45 12.33
CA GLU A 189 14.60 29.79 13.13
C GLU A 189 14.90 31.02 13.98
N ALA A 190 13.92 31.90 14.10
CA ALA A 190 13.92 32.99 15.06
C ALA A 190 12.60 32.97 15.83
N ALA A 191 12.69 33.11 17.15
CA ALA A 191 11.53 33.11 18.04
C ALA A 191 11.70 34.19 19.11
N TYR A 192 10.58 34.78 19.47
CA TYR A 192 10.45 35.69 20.61
C TYR A 192 9.46 35.07 21.59
N SER A 193 9.66 35.28 22.89
CA SER A 193 8.72 34.86 23.92
C SER A 193 8.43 35.99 24.87
N LYS A 194 7.16 36.14 25.24
CA LYS A 194 6.70 37.11 26.23
C LYS A 194 5.75 36.45 27.22
N THR A 195 5.99 36.72 28.49
CA THR A 195 5.09 36.47 29.64
C THR A 195 4.90 37.80 30.38
N GLU A 196 4.20 37.80 31.52
CA GLU A 196 3.99 38.99 32.35
C GLU A 196 5.31 39.55 32.90
N GLN A 197 6.27 38.70 33.28
CA GLN A 197 7.52 39.12 33.93
C GLN A 197 8.79 38.85 33.10
N MET A 198 8.69 38.06 32.03
CA MET A 198 9.85 37.63 31.22
C MET A 198 9.67 37.93 29.73
N GLU A 199 10.71 38.50 29.14
CA GLU A 199 10.84 38.62 27.69
C GLU A 199 12.19 38.03 27.26
N GLY A 200 12.19 37.29 26.15
CA GLY A 200 13.38 36.62 25.66
C GLY A 200 13.32 36.32 24.17
N THR A 201 14.49 36.15 23.58
CA THR A 201 14.67 35.74 22.17
C THR A 201 15.46 34.44 22.09
N ALA A 202 15.22 33.72 21.00
CA ALA A 202 16.02 32.58 20.59
C ALA A 202 16.19 32.56 19.07
N TYR A 203 17.34 32.07 18.62
CA TYR A 203 17.60 31.90 17.20
C TYR A 203 18.49 30.68 16.94
N MET A 204 18.30 30.07 15.78
CA MET A 204 19.06 28.94 15.30
C MET A 204 19.38 29.12 13.82
N ALA A 205 20.59 28.76 13.44
CA ALA A 205 21.02 28.70 12.05
C ALA A 205 21.76 27.39 11.81
N GLN A 206 21.46 26.73 10.70
CA GLN A 206 22.07 25.49 10.27
C GLN A 206 22.40 25.57 8.77
N ALA A 207 23.58 25.06 8.41
CA ALA A 207 24.01 24.94 7.03
C ALA A 207 24.59 23.55 6.79
N GLN A 208 24.10 22.89 5.74
CA GLN A 208 24.61 21.60 5.27
C GLN A 208 25.13 21.76 3.85
N ALA A 209 26.32 21.21 3.60
CA ALA A 209 27.01 21.24 2.32
C ALA A 209 27.46 19.83 1.95
N THR A 210 27.10 19.36 0.75
CA THR A 210 27.46 18.02 0.27
C THR A 210 27.92 18.09 -1.18
N PHE A 211 29.23 18.07 -1.37
CA PHE A 211 29.94 18.01 -2.65
C PHE A 211 30.69 16.68 -2.77
N GLU A 212 31.21 16.36 -3.96
CA GLU A 212 31.91 15.08 -4.21
C GLU A 212 33.11 14.84 -3.28
N ARG A 213 33.88 15.90 -2.99
CA ARG A 213 35.07 15.84 -2.12
C ARG A 213 34.88 16.48 -0.75
N PHE A 214 33.79 17.22 -0.53
CA PHE A 214 33.57 17.97 0.71
C PHE A 214 32.18 17.68 1.26
N ASN A 215 32.10 17.32 2.53
CA ASN A 215 30.85 17.21 3.26
C ASN A 215 30.98 18.01 4.56
N GLY A 216 30.00 18.83 4.88
CA GLY A 216 29.99 19.56 6.13
C GLY A 216 28.59 19.90 6.62
N ASN A 217 28.45 19.99 7.93
CA ASN A 217 27.26 20.47 8.63
C ASN A 217 27.71 21.40 9.76
N LEU A 218 27.09 22.57 9.83
CA LEU A 218 27.30 23.56 10.89
C LEU A 218 25.93 23.92 11.46
N MET A 219 25.79 23.94 12.78
CA MET A 219 24.60 24.39 13.50
C MET A 219 25.01 25.26 14.67
N TYR A 220 24.37 26.41 14.81
CA TYR A 220 24.48 27.30 15.94
C TYR A 220 23.09 27.64 16.47
N MET A 221 22.91 27.58 17.78
CA MET A 221 21.68 27.95 18.45
C MET A 221 21.98 28.72 19.72
N ARG A 222 21.18 29.76 19.97
CA ARG A 222 21.20 30.52 21.22
C ARG A 222 19.78 30.83 21.67
N ALA A 223 19.50 30.59 22.96
CA ALA A 223 18.28 30.98 23.64
C ALA A 223 18.65 31.80 24.89
N SER A 224 18.05 32.98 25.02
CA SER A 224 18.28 33.86 26.17
C SER A 224 17.78 33.25 27.49
N PRO A 225 18.27 33.70 28.66
CA PRO A 225 17.87 33.13 29.95
C PRO A 225 16.37 33.26 30.27
N LYS A 226 15.72 34.33 29.76
CA LYS A 226 14.30 34.64 29.96
C LYS A 226 13.41 34.15 28.81
N PHE A 227 13.96 33.41 27.84
CA PHE A 227 13.16 32.84 26.76
C PHE A 227 12.32 31.67 27.29
N ALA A 228 11.01 31.66 27.01
CA ALA A 228 10.06 30.70 27.58
C ALA A 228 9.79 29.46 26.68
N GLY A 229 10.58 29.25 25.62
CA GLY A 229 10.42 28.11 24.70
C GLY A 229 10.97 26.78 25.23
N TYR A 230 11.20 25.84 24.32
CA TYR A 230 11.67 24.49 24.62
C TYR A 230 13.10 24.50 25.19
N PHE A 231 13.97 25.31 24.58
CA PHE A 231 15.33 25.52 25.06
C PHE A 231 15.43 26.86 25.78
N THR A 232 15.88 26.86 27.03
CA THR A 232 16.05 28.09 27.83
C THR A 232 17.48 28.22 28.31
N ASN A 233 18.03 29.44 28.34
CA ASN A 233 19.42 29.69 28.74
C ASN A 233 20.42 28.71 28.10
N THR A 234 20.35 28.56 26.78
CA THR A 234 21.08 27.52 26.06
C THR A 234 21.92 28.14 24.95
N SER A 235 23.17 27.67 24.82
CA SER A 235 24.03 27.99 23.69
C SER A 235 24.69 26.72 23.18
N THR A 236 24.39 26.31 21.95
CA THR A 236 24.97 25.11 21.34
C THR A 236 25.62 25.44 20.01
N PHE A 237 26.76 24.81 19.76
CA PHE A 237 27.42 24.83 18.45
C PHE A 237 27.81 23.40 18.10
N ASN A 238 27.48 22.96 16.89
CA ASN A 238 27.90 21.69 16.35
C ASN A 238 28.43 21.89 14.94
N GLY A 239 29.66 21.44 14.70
CA GLY A 239 30.28 21.45 13.38
C GLY A 239 30.92 20.11 13.06
N ASN A 240 30.63 19.58 11.88
CA ASN A 240 31.35 18.46 11.30
C ASN A 240 31.77 18.85 9.88
N ILE A 241 33.04 18.62 9.56
CA ILE A 241 33.61 18.88 8.24
C ILE A 241 34.43 17.66 7.85
N GLN A 242 34.29 17.22 6.62
CA GLN A 242 35.02 16.11 6.03
C GLN A 242 35.46 16.49 4.62
N TYR A 243 36.73 16.24 4.33
CA TYR A 243 37.33 16.50 3.02
C TYR A 243 38.09 15.27 2.51
N LYS A 244 37.63 14.73 1.38
CA LYS A 244 38.25 13.60 0.67
C LYS A 244 39.35 14.13 -0.25
N ILE A 245 40.60 14.07 0.22
CA ILE A 245 41.79 14.44 -0.54
C ILE A 245 41.98 13.49 -1.74
N SER A 246 41.79 12.19 -1.52
CA SER A 246 41.86 11.17 -2.57
C SER A 246 40.94 9.99 -2.25
N LYS A 247 40.85 8.99 -3.13
CA LYS A 247 40.09 7.76 -2.85
C LYS A 247 40.61 6.99 -1.62
N LYS A 248 41.86 7.25 -1.18
CA LYS A 248 42.49 6.59 -0.03
C LYS A 248 42.67 7.49 1.19
N LEU A 249 42.62 8.82 1.03
CA LEU A 249 42.94 9.76 2.09
C LEU A 249 41.78 10.72 2.35
N ASN A 250 41.36 10.80 3.61
CA ASN A 250 40.25 11.61 4.06
C ASN A 250 40.64 12.35 5.34
N VAL A 251 40.32 13.64 5.43
CA VAL A 251 40.56 14.47 6.62
C VAL A 251 39.21 14.91 7.15
N PHE A 252 39.08 14.97 8.48
CA PHE A 252 37.84 15.38 9.11
C PHE A 252 38.11 16.19 10.37
N GLY A 253 37.13 17.02 10.73
CA GLY A 253 37.08 17.80 11.95
C GLY A 253 35.67 17.79 12.51
N ASN A 254 35.55 17.62 13.82
CA ASN A 254 34.31 17.70 14.57
C ASN A 254 34.51 18.62 15.76
N TYR A 255 33.61 19.58 15.93
CA TYR A 255 33.55 20.45 17.09
C TYR A 255 32.12 20.44 17.64
N THR A 256 31.97 20.13 18.92
CA THR A 256 30.69 20.16 19.62
C THR A 256 30.85 20.94 20.91
N GLN A 257 30.02 21.95 21.09
CA GLN A 257 29.87 22.68 22.33
C GLN A 257 28.40 22.63 22.73
N ASP A 258 28.13 22.02 23.88
CA ASP A 258 26.79 21.89 24.42
C ASP A 258 26.73 22.57 25.79
N ALA A 259 26.10 23.74 25.83
CA ALA A 259 25.88 24.54 27.03
C ALA A 259 24.37 24.76 27.25
N ARG A 260 23.63 23.67 27.47
CA ARG A 260 22.20 23.70 27.86
C ARG A 260 22.05 24.02 29.33
N ASN A 261 21.06 24.79 29.76
CA ASN A 261 20.71 24.84 31.18
C ASN A 261 19.67 23.76 31.47
N PHE A 262 19.99 22.77 32.31
CA PHE A 262 19.14 21.59 32.56
C PHE A 262 18.02 21.82 33.58
N GLN A 263 17.88 23.04 34.10
CA GLN A 263 16.90 23.46 35.13
C GLN A 263 15.42 23.44 34.69
N ARG A 264 15.04 22.75 33.61
CA ARG A 264 13.63 22.57 33.20
C ARG A 264 13.21 21.11 33.09
N ASP A 265 14.15 20.18 33.22
CA ASP A 265 13.87 18.76 33.00
C ASP A 265 14.31 17.98 34.23
N THR A 266 13.36 17.83 35.17
CA THR A 266 13.54 17.18 36.47
C THR A 266 13.85 15.68 36.37
N LEU A 267 13.90 15.12 35.15
CA LEU A 267 14.22 13.71 34.91
C LEU A 267 15.74 13.46 34.75
N PHE A 268 16.55 14.50 34.63
CA PHE A 268 18.01 14.36 34.50
C PHE A 268 18.72 14.52 35.86
N TYR A 269 19.40 13.46 36.28
CA TYR A 269 20.27 13.42 37.46
C TYR A 269 21.68 13.99 37.22
N ALA A 270 21.92 14.63 36.06
CA ALA A 270 23.21 15.23 35.70
C ALA A 270 23.01 16.48 34.81
N ALA A 271 23.90 17.47 34.92
CA ALA A 271 23.86 18.68 34.08
C ALA A 271 25.14 18.87 33.23
N PRO A 272 25.51 17.91 32.36
CA PRO A 272 26.79 17.89 31.67
C PRO A 272 26.97 19.11 30.75
N TYR A 273 27.97 19.93 31.02
CA TYR A 273 28.58 20.82 30.02
C TYR A 273 29.64 20.03 29.26
N ARG A 274 29.56 20.05 27.92
CA ARG A 274 30.54 19.38 27.06
C ARG A 274 31.12 20.35 26.05
N ARG A 275 32.45 20.38 25.96
CA ARG A 275 33.17 21.00 24.86
C ARG A 275 34.14 19.98 24.27
N PHE A 276 34.03 19.72 22.99
CA PHE A 276 34.73 18.63 22.32
C PHE A 276 35.24 19.11 20.97
N LEU A 277 36.52 18.98 20.71
CA LEU A 277 37.14 19.19 19.40
C LEU A 277 37.92 17.93 19.05
N GLN A 278 37.69 17.37 17.88
CA GLN A 278 38.46 16.25 17.36
C GLN A 278 38.71 16.47 15.87
N TYR A 279 39.94 16.27 15.45
CA TYR A 279 40.29 16.26 14.03
C TYR A 279 41.22 15.10 13.76
N GLY A 280 41.26 14.67 12.51
CA GLY A 280 42.00 13.47 12.18
C GLY A 280 42.17 13.22 10.70
N ILE A 281 42.99 12.22 10.44
CA ILE A 281 43.31 11.74 9.11
C ILE A 281 42.95 10.26 9.07
N GLN A 282 42.16 9.90 8.07
CA GLN A 282 41.79 8.53 7.76
C GLN A 282 42.51 8.11 6.47
N TYR A 283 43.28 7.04 6.56
CA TYR A 283 44.03 6.47 5.44
C TYR A 283 43.61 5.02 5.19
N LYS A 284 43.10 4.77 3.98
CA LYS A 284 42.72 3.46 3.48
C LYS A 284 43.94 2.79 2.84
N TYR A 285 44.66 1.99 3.64
CA TYR A 285 45.89 1.32 3.18
C TYR A 285 45.59 0.16 2.21
N ILE A 286 44.46 -0.53 2.36
CA ILE A 286 43.95 -1.54 1.42
C ILE A 286 42.43 -1.45 1.25
N SER A 287 41.83 -2.17 0.30
CA SER A 287 40.38 -2.14 0.05
C SER A 287 39.53 -2.51 1.28
N THR A 288 40.06 -3.37 2.14
CA THR A 288 39.44 -3.96 3.34
C THR A 288 39.95 -3.38 4.66
N GLY A 289 40.83 -2.37 4.64
CA GLY A 289 41.53 -1.89 5.82
C GLY A 289 41.76 -0.38 5.81
N LEU A 290 41.50 0.27 6.94
CA LEU A 290 41.80 1.68 7.15
C LEU A 290 42.40 1.92 8.54
N ILE A 291 43.26 2.93 8.61
CA ILE A 291 43.80 3.47 9.85
C ILE A 291 43.32 4.90 9.99
N THR A 292 42.88 5.26 11.18
CA THR A 292 42.46 6.63 11.50
C THR A 292 43.26 7.16 12.69
N LEU A 293 43.92 8.28 12.49
CA LEU A 293 44.64 9.01 13.52
C LEU A 293 43.79 10.21 13.93
N TYR A 294 43.58 10.36 15.23
CA TYR A 294 42.80 11.44 15.80
C TYR A 294 43.65 12.22 16.80
N ASN A 295 43.48 13.53 16.80
CA ASN A 295 43.88 14.40 17.88
C ASN A 295 42.65 15.13 18.40
N GLY A 296 42.53 15.31 19.71
CA GLY A 296 41.35 15.93 20.27
C GLY A 296 41.51 16.50 21.67
N PHE A 297 40.54 17.35 22.00
CA PHE A 297 40.41 18.06 23.25
C PHE A 297 38.99 17.88 23.75
N GLN A 298 38.82 17.54 25.01
CA GLN A 298 37.51 17.42 25.61
C GLN A 298 37.46 18.00 27.02
N LYS A 299 36.42 18.79 27.28
CA LYS A 299 36.04 19.25 28.62
C LYS A 299 34.66 18.67 28.94
N TYR A 300 34.57 18.02 30.09
CA TYR A 300 33.31 17.58 30.66
C TYR A 300 33.19 18.16 32.06
N GLN A 301 32.05 18.75 32.35
CA GLN A 301 31.76 19.32 33.66
C GLN A 301 30.32 19.01 34.04
N ASP A 302 30.11 18.39 35.18
CA ASP A 302 28.81 18.34 35.83
C ASP A 302 28.54 19.70 36.47
N ARG A 303 27.33 20.23 36.26
CA ARG A 303 26.90 21.51 36.83
C ARG A 303 25.89 21.35 37.96
N LEU A 304 25.49 20.12 38.28
CA LEU A 304 24.75 19.86 39.51
C LEU A 304 25.71 19.83 40.69
N GLU A 305 25.23 20.27 41.85
CA GLU A 305 25.95 20.14 43.12
C GLU A 305 25.37 18.96 43.92
N PRO A 306 26.19 18.00 44.39
CA PRO A 306 27.64 17.93 44.22
C PRO A 306 28.06 17.43 42.83
N LYS A 307 29.07 18.07 42.23
CA LYS A 307 29.59 17.70 40.90
C LYS A 307 30.16 16.28 40.89
N GLN A 308 29.73 15.45 39.93
CA GLN A 308 30.24 14.06 39.79
C GLN A 308 31.48 13.93 38.89
N PHE A 309 31.67 14.83 37.92
CA PHE A 309 32.88 14.92 37.10
C PHE A 309 33.17 16.37 36.70
N ASP A 310 34.44 16.76 36.64
CA ASP A 310 34.91 18.03 36.06
C ASP A 310 36.35 17.81 35.59
N TYR A 311 36.57 17.67 34.29
CA TYR A 311 37.90 17.40 33.76
C TYR A 311 38.13 18.01 32.38
N TYR A 312 39.41 18.19 32.07
CA TYR A 312 39.90 18.51 30.75
C TYR A 312 40.91 17.46 30.30
N GLU A 313 40.72 16.90 29.11
CA GLU A 313 41.59 15.89 28.53
C GLU A 313 42.06 16.31 27.14
N GLN A 314 43.37 16.20 26.92
CA GLN A 314 43.97 16.24 25.59
C GLN A 314 44.34 14.81 25.23
N TYR A 315 43.92 14.33 24.06
CA TYR A 315 44.16 12.94 23.68
C TYR A 315 44.59 12.78 22.23
N PHE A 316 45.38 11.73 22.02
CA PHE A 316 45.69 11.16 20.72
C PHE A 316 45.08 9.76 20.64
N LYS A 317 44.40 9.46 19.54
CA LYS A 317 43.78 8.14 19.33
C LYS A 317 44.18 7.55 17.99
N VAL A 318 44.47 6.26 17.98
CA VAL A 318 44.69 5.45 16.78
C VAL A 318 43.57 4.43 16.70
N SER A 319 42.92 4.32 15.54
CA SER A 319 41.91 3.30 15.24
C SER A 319 42.33 2.54 14.01
N VAL A 320 42.28 1.20 14.06
CA VAL A 320 42.48 0.32 12.92
C VAL A 320 41.20 -0.47 12.71
N ASP A 321 40.63 -0.33 11.51
CA ASP A 321 39.45 -1.04 11.07
C ASP A 321 39.86 -1.96 9.93
N GLN A 322 39.78 -3.27 10.14
CA GLN A 322 40.23 -4.28 9.20
C GLN A 322 39.18 -5.38 9.02
N GLN A 323 38.86 -5.67 7.77
CA GLN A 323 38.11 -6.85 7.38
C GLN A 323 39.08 -7.99 7.06
N ILE A 324 39.02 -9.09 7.83
CA ILE A 324 39.81 -10.32 7.68
C ILE A 324 38.84 -11.46 7.37
N GLY A 325 38.70 -11.81 6.10
CA GLY A 325 37.67 -12.77 5.66
C GLY A 325 36.27 -12.28 6.02
N GLN A 326 35.56 -13.06 6.84
CA GLN A 326 34.22 -12.73 7.36
C GLN A 326 34.23 -11.87 8.63
N PHE A 327 35.41 -11.61 9.21
CA PHE A 327 35.54 -10.85 10.45
C PHE A 327 35.80 -9.37 10.15
N LEU A 328 35.07 -8.50 10.83
CA LEU A 328 35.32 -7.08 10.95
C LEU A 328 35.94 -6.82 12.33
N VAL A 329 37.18 -6.38 12.34
CA VAL A 329 37.96 -6.13 13.55
C VAL A 329 38.23 -4.63 13.63
N ASN A 330 37.77 -4.00 14.71
CA ASN A 330 38.11 -2.63 15.07
C ASN A 330 38.94 -2.65 16.36
N VAL A 331 40.15 -2.09 16.30
CA VAL A 331 41.03 -1.93 17.46
C VAL A 331 41.35 -0.45 17.60
N GLN A 332 41.16 0.11 18.80
CA GLN A 332 41.47 1.50 19.09
C GLN A 332 42.34 1.60 20.34
N GLY A 333 43.31 2.50 20.29
CA GLY A 333 44.13 2.92 21.43
C GLY A 333 44.06 4.44 21.56
N GLN A 334 43.58 4.94 22.69
CA GLN A 334 43.57 6.35 23.04
C GLN A 334 44.52 6.61 24.20
N PHE A 335 45.31 7.66 24.08
CA PHE A 335 46.28 8.09 25.08
C PHE A 335 46.05 9.57 25.34
N GLY A 336 45.78 9.95 26.57
CA GLY A 336 45.49 11.32 26.92
C GLY A 336 46.09 11.76 28.24
N LYS A 337 46.28 13.07 28.36
CA LYS A 337 46.61 13.75 29.62
C LYS A 337 45.33 14.37 30.16
N THR A 338 44.96 14.01 31.38
CA THR A 338 43.71 14.41 32.03
C THR A 338 44.00 15.28 33.24
N ASN A 339 43.46 16.49 33.24
CA ASN A 339 43.39 17.36 34.40
C ASN A 339 42.01 17.18 35.03
N ASN A 340 41.95 16.58 36.21
CA ASN A 340 40.72 16.44 36.99
C ASN A 340 40.56 17.65 37.92
N TYR A 341 39.55 18.47 37.65
CA TYR A 341 39.26 19.68 38.43
C TYR A 341 38.45 19.40 39.69
N LEU A 342 37.85 18.21 39.85
CA LEU A 342 37.20 17.83 41.11
C LEU A 342 38.21 17.45 42.19
N SER A 343 39.19 16.63 41.83
CA SER A 343 40.20 16.14 42.77
C SER A 343 41.47 16.98 42.76
N GLY A 344 41.66 17.86 41.77
CA GLY A 344 42.90 18.60 41.54
C GLY A 344 44.05 17.73 40.99
N PHE A 345 43.78 16.46 40.67
CA PHE A 345 44.78 15.51 40.19
C PHE A 345 45.05 15.66 38.68
N ASN A 346 46.31 15.53 38.28
CA ASN A 346 46.72 15.48 36.88
C ASN A 346 47.37 14.11 36.60
N GLY A 347 46.87 13.40 35.61
CA GLY A 347 47.32 12.05 35.28
C GLY A 347 47.17 11.69 33.82
N ASN A 348 47.67 10.51 33.47
CA ASN A 348 47.54 9.94 32.13
C ASN A 348 46.35 8.98 32.09
N SER A 349 45.48 9.16 31.10
CA SER A 349 44.40 8.22 30.79
C SER A 349 44.73 7.44 29.52
N SER A 350 44.58 6.13 29.55
CA SER A 350 44.70 5.27 28.37
C SER A 350 43.47 4.37 28.22
N PHE A 351 42.97 4.27 27.00
CA PHE A 351 41.83 3.42 26.66
C PHE A 351 42.21 2.51 25.50
N TYR A 352 41.97 1.22 25.68
CA TYR A 352 42.14 0.22 24.65
C TYR A 352 40.78 -0.42 24.42
N THR A 353 40.28 -0.38 23.19
CA THR A 353 38.99 -0.95 22.83
C THR A 353 39.15 -1.87 21.65
N THR A 354 38.55 -3.04 21.73
CA THR A 354 38.51 -4.02 20.65
C THR A 354 37.07 -4.43 20.41
N ASN A 355 36.63 -4.33 19.16
CA ASN A 355 35.35 -4.84 18.71
C ASN A 355 35.58 -5.82 17.56
N ILE A 356 35.04 -7.03 17.69
CA ILE A 356 35.14 -8.08 16.68
C ILE A 356 33.71 -8.47 16.32
N SER A 357 33.36 -8.34 15.05
CA SER A 357 32.05 -8.78 14.56
C SER A 357 32.19 -9.65 13.32
N PHE A 358 31.34 -10.66 13.20
CA PHE A 358 31.25 -11.50 12.01
C PHE A 358 29.85 -12.04 11.85
N GLU A 359 29.51 -12.42 10.62
CA GLU A 359 28.24 -13.08 10.31
C GLU A 359 28.50 -14.44 9.67
N LYS A 360 27.81 -15.47 10.17
CA LYS A 360 27.82 -16.81 9.58
C LYS A 360 26.49 -17.49 9.85
N PHE A 361 25.95 -18.24 8.88
CA PHE A 361 24.68 -18.97 9.00
C PHE A 361 23.50 -18.10 9.48
N LYS A 362 23.32 -16.91 8.89
CA LYS A 362 22.30 -15.92 9.29
C LYS A 362 22.37 -15.54 10.78
N THR A 363 23.55 -15.68 11.38
CA THR A 363 23.83 -15.35 12.77
C THR A 363 24.98 -14.37 12.82
N SER A 364 24.73 -13.18 13.36
CA SER A 364 25.74 -12.16 13.58
C SER A 364 26.22 -12.23 15.03
N PHE A 365 27.53 -12.22 15.20
CA PHE A 365 28.21 -12.16 16.47
C PHE A 365 28.96 -10.83 16.55
N SER A 366 28.89 -10.15 17.68
CA SER A 366 29.67 -8.96 17.99
C SER A 366 30.19 -9.07 19.40
N ILE A 367 31.50 -8.96 19.57
CA ILE A 367 32.18 -9.06 20.87
C ILE A 367 32.92 -7.75 21.09
N TYR A 368 32.72 -7.17 22.26
CA TYR A 368 33.33 -5.93 22.68
C TYR A 368 34.19 -6.18 23.92
N ALA A 369 35.38 -5.60 23.94
CA ALA A 369 36.23 -5.54 25.11
C ALA A 369 36.88 -4.15 25.19
N SER A 370 36.96 -3.60 26.40
CA SER A 370 37.63 -2.35 26.70
C SER A 370 38.40 -2.46 27.99
N TYR A 371 39.64 -1.99 27.96
CA TYR A 371 40.48 -1.81 29.12
C TYR A 371 40.85 -0.34 29.22
N ALA A 372 40.54 0.28 30.35
CA ALA A 372 40.79 1.68 30.60
C ALA A 372 41.64 1.85 31.87
N ILE A 373 42.64 2.70 31.78
CA ILE A 373 43.34 3.27 32.92
C ILE A 373 42.98 4.74 32.91
N THR A 374 42.23 5.23 33.90
CA THR A 374 41.69 6.59 33.86
C THR A 374 41.97 7.37 35.12
N SER A 375 42.32 8.65 34.94
CA SER A 375 42.47 9.63 36.02
C SER A 375 41.24 10.56 36.15
N ARG A 376 40.11 10.20 35.52
CA ARG A 376 38.94 11.08 35.37
C ARG A 376 38.06 11.20 36.62
N TYR A 377 38.03 10.20 37.51
CA TYR A 377 37.04 10.17 38.62
C TYR A 377 37.66 10.19 40.02
N GLN A 378 38.80 9.53 40.24
CA GLN A 378 39.42 9.40 41.57
C GLN A 378 40.80 10.06 41.65
N MET A 379 41.33 10.22 42.87
CA MET A 379 42.69 10.68 43.19
C MET A 379 43.78 9.62 42.85
N GLN A 380 43.51 8.69 41.94
CA GLN A 380 44.45 7.65 41.49
C GLN A 380 44.04 7.09 40.13
N ASN A 381 44.97 6.43 39.45
CA ASN A 381 44.68 5.75 38.19
C ASN A 381 43.85 4.49 38.45
N GLU A 382 42.57 4.54 38.10
CA GLU A 382 41.66 3.41 38.23
C GLU A 382 41.74 2.51 36.99
N LYS A 383 41.83 1.20 37.20
CA LYS A 383 41.78 0.20 36.14
C LYS A 383 40.35 -0.31 35.99
N GLN A 384 39.78 -0.14 34.81
CA GLN A 384 38.43 -0.58 34.50
C GLN A 384 38.45 -1.53 33.30
N VAL A 385 37.71 -2.64 33.40
CA VAL A 385 37.58 -3.64 32.35
C VAL A 385 36.10 -3.79 32.02
N TYR A 386 35.75 -3.53 30.77
CA TYR A 386 34.42 -3.72 30.23
C TYR A 386 34.46 -4.75 29.11
N TYR A 387 33.50 -5.67 29.09
CA TYR A 387 33.37 -6.63 28.02
C TYR A 387 31.91 -7.01 27.83
N GLY A 388 31.58 -7.36 26.59
CA GLY A 388 30.23 -7.71 26.23
C GLY A 388 30.17 -8.51 24.94
N ALA A 389 29.04 -9.13 24.72
CA ALA A 389 28.74 -9.87 23.50
C ALA A 389 27.30 -9.62 23.08
N ARG A 390 27.09 -9.56 21.77
CA ARG A 390 25.78 -9.57 21.14
C ARG A 390 25.74 -10.69 20.11
N ILE A 391 24.70 -11.52 20.21
CA ILE A 391 24.40 -12.57 19.25
C ILE A 391 23.01 -12.24 18.71
N PHE A 392 22.87 -12.22 17.39
CA PHE A 392 21.58 -12.15 16.73
C PHE A 392 21.51 -13.26 15.71
N SER A 393 20.57 -14.18 15.88
CA SER A 393 20.39 -15.34 15.02
C SER A 393 18.99 -15.33 14.40
N ARG A 394 18.93 -15.44 13.08
CA ARG A 394 17.67 -15.63 12.34
C ARG A 394 17.60 -17.08 11.87
N PHE A 395 17.17 -17.97 12.77
CA PHE A 395 17.04 -19.41 12.51
C PHE A 395 16.15 -19.71 11.30
N SER A 396 15.08 -18.93 11.11
CA SER A 396 14.21 -18.97 9.94
C SER A 396 13.63 -17.59 9.67
N ASP A 397 12.85 -17.43 8.60
CA ASP A 397 12.13 -16.17 8.38
C ASP A 397 11.02 -15.89 9.39
N LYS A 398 10.66 -16.90 10.18
CA LYS A 398 9.64 -16.88 11.22
C LYS A 398 10.22 -16.83 12.63
N THR A 399 11.53 -16.99 12.80
CA THR A 399 12.13 -17.16 14.12
C THR A 399 13.44 -16.40 14.23
N SER A 400 13.56 -15.57 15.26
CA SER A 400 14.80 -14.87 15.57
C SER A 400 15.05 -14.80 17.07
N LEU A 401 16.33 -14.81 17.44
CA LEU A 401 16.81 -14.66 18.81
C LEU A 401 17.91 -13.60 18.85
N SER A 402 17.76 -12.62 19.74
CA SER A 402 18.82 -11.69 20.11
C SER A 402 19.22 -11.92 21.56
N LEU A 403 20.51 -12.09 21.78
CA LEU A 403 21.13 -12.14 23.10
C LEU A 403 22.12 -10.99 23.20
N PHE A 404 22.09 -10.27 24.30
CA PHE A 404 23.03 -9.23 24.62
C PHE A 404 23.50 -9.39 26.05
N TYR A 405 24.80 -9.19 26.28
CA TYR A 405 25.40 -9.21 27.59
C TYR A 405 26.52 -8.17 27.65
N GLN A 406 26.61 -7.45 28.76
CA GLN A 406 27.73 -6.58 29.11
C GLN A 406 27.94 -6.59 30.62
N ASN A 407 29.20 -6.68 31.06
CA ASN A 407 29.50 -6.82 32.48
C ASN A 407 29.18 -5.55 33.29
N ASN A 408 29.49 -4.37 32.75
CA ASN A 408 29.24 -3.07 33.38
C ASN A 408 29.41 -1.91 32.39
N TYR A 409 29.16 -0.68 32.84
CA TYR A 409 29.33 0.56 32.07
C TYR A 409 30.25 1.55 32.77
N MET A 410 30.77 2.51 32.02
CA MET A 410 31.57 3.60 32.58
C MET A 410 30.72 4.46 33.53
N PRO A 411 31.32 5.00 34.63
CA PRO A 411 30.59 5.84 35.58
C PRO A 411 29.88 7.02 34.95
N GLU A 412 30.41 7.65 33.89
CA GLU A 412 29.70 8.77 33.24
C GLU A 412 28.36 8.35 32.63
N GLU A 413 28.10 7.07 32.40
CA GLU A 413 26.82 6.60 31.88
C GLU A 413 25.75 6.44 32.97
N TYR A 414 26.04 6.79 34.23
CA TYR A 414 25.10 6.63 35.36
C TYR A 414 23.75 7.35 35.17
N PHE A 415 23.73 8.42 34.37
CA PHE A 415 22.50 9.16 34.05
C PHE A 415 21.58 8.42 33.07
N ARG A 416 21.99 7.25 32.54
CA ARG A 416 21.22 6.42 31.61
C ARG A 416 20.86 5.09 32.24
N ASP A 417 19.76 4.51 31.76
CA ASP A 417 19.43 3.12 32.00
C ASP A 417 20.47 2.24 31.26
N ARG A 418 21.09 1.31 31.97
CA ARG A 418 22.26 0.53 31.52
C ARG A 418 21.91 -0.94 31.48
N ASN A 419 21.90 -1.52 30.29
CA ASN A 419 21.48 -2.90 30.06
C ASN A 419 22.64 -3.87 30.29
N LEU A 420 22.53 -4.80 31.24
CA LEU A 420 23.57 -5.78 31.51
C LEU A 420 23.32 -7.10 30.77
N PHE A 421 22.06 -7.46 30.59
CA PHE A 421 21.68 -8.67 29.89
C PHE A 421 20.30 -8.52 29.24
N GLU A 422 20.16 -8.95 28.00
CA GLU A 422 18.89 -8.93 27.29
C GLU A 422 18.70 -10.15 26.40
N VAL A 423 17.48 -10.66 26.41
CA VAL A 423 16.99 -11.74 25.56
C VAL A 423 15.76 -11.22 24.83
N LEU A 424 15.79 -11.27 23.51
CA LEU A 424 14.65 -10.99 22.66
C LEU A 424 14.42 -12.20 21.75
N TYR A 425 13.29 -12.86 21.88
CA TYR A 425 12.91 -13.99 21.05
C TYR A 425 11.60 -13.66 20.34
N HIS A 426 11.59 -13.88 19.03
CA HIS A 426 10.43 -13.66 18.18
C HIS A 426 10.10 -14.94 17.42
N GLN A 427 8.83 -15.32 17.42
CA GLN A 427 8.32 -16.49 16.71
C GLN A 427 6.98 -16.16 16.02
N GLN A 428 6.93 -16.37 14.71
CA GLN A 428 5.67 -16.43 13.97
C GLN A 428 5.10 -17.85 14.04
N LEU A 429 3.98 -18.04 14.73
CA LEU A 429 3.35 -19.35 14.93
C LEU A 429 2.64 -19.80 13.64
N PHE A 430 1.86 -18.90 13.05
CA PHE A 430 1.17 -19.08 11.77
C PHE A 430 0.97 -17.71 11.10
N ARG A 431 0.38 -17.68 9.90
CA ARG A 431 0.21 -16.43 9.15
C ARG A 431 -0.61 -15.43 9.97
N GLY A 432 -0.04 -14.26 10.25
CA GLY A 432 -0.67 -13.22 11.06
C GLY A 432 -0.61 -13.43 12.57
N SER A 433 0.09 -14.45 13.10
CA SER A 433 0.25 -14.67 14.54
C SER A 433 1.71 -14.65 14.94
N GLU A 434 2.04 -13.76 15.88
CA GLU A 434 3.39 -13.51 16.38
C GLU A 434 3.44 -13.64 17.90
N LEU A 435 4.53 -14.22 18.41
CA LEU A 435 4.84 -14.36 19.82
C LEU A 435 6.22 -13.73 20.07
N ASP A 436 6.27 -12.78 20.99
CA ASP A 436 7.48 -12.09 21.40
C ASP A 436 7.74 -12.34 22.89
N VAL A 437 8.95 -12.80 23.19
CA VAL A 437 9.45 -12.98 24.56
C VAL A 437 10.63 -12.04 24.75
N SER A 438 10.55 -11.17 25.76
CA SER A 438 11.60 -10.21 26.07
C SER A 438 11.97 -10.29 27.54
N GLY A 439 13.26 -10.33 27.84
CA GLY A 439 13.79 -10.29 29.20
C GLY A 439 14.97 -9.34 29.24
N ARG A 440 15.00 -8.45 30.23
CA ARG A 440 16.10 -7.48 30.40
C ARG A 440 16.48 -7.38 31.87
N TYR A 441 17.78 -7.34 32.09
CA TYR A 441 18.40 -7.09 33.36
C TYR A 441 19.26 -5.83 33.26
N SER A 442 18.90 -4.80 34.02
CA SER A 442 19.46 -3.46 33.83
C SER A 442 19.72 -2.74 35.15
N LEU A 443 20.71 -1.84 35.15
CA LEU A 443 20.88 -0.83 36.18
C LEU A 443 20.06 0.41 35.77
N GLN A 444 19.12 0.82 36.62
CA GLN A 444 18.37 2.05 36.39
C GLN A 444 19.29 3.28 36.43
N ARG A 445 18.85 4.35 35.75
CA ARG A 445 19.46 5.69 35.86
C ARG A 445 19.59 6.11 37.33
N GLY A 446 20.75 6.67 37.70
CA GLY A 446 21.04 7.13 39.06
C GLY A 446 21.51 6.05 40.05
N GLU A 447 21.39 4.76 39.71
CA GLU A 447 21.76 3.65 40.60
C GLU A 447 23.10 3.02 40.19
N LEU A 448 24.07 2.87 41.10
CA LEU A 448 25.36 2.25 40.73
C LEU A 448 25.39 0.72 40.91
N GLY A 449 24.45 0.14 41.66
CA GLY A 449 24.50 -1.29 42.01
C GLY A 449 23.15 -2.02 42.07
N ASN A 450 22.03 -1.32 42.22
CA ASN A 450 20.71 -1.96 42.25
C ASN A 450 20.29 -2.35 40.84
N LYS A 451 20.08 -3.66 40.65
CA LYS A 451 19.75 -4.24 39.35
C LYS A 451 18.27 -4.57 39.32
N ASP A 452 17.62 -4.16 38.24
CA ASP A 452 16.22 -4.45 37.99
C ASP A 452 16.08 -5.51 36.92
N PHE A 453 15.01 -6.28 37.04
CA PHE A 453 14.65 -7.30 36.07
C PHE A 453 13.27 -7.01 35.52
N ILE A 454 13.13 -7.10 34.21
CA ILE A 454 11.85 -6.97 33.53
C ILE A 454 11.70 -8.10 32.52
N PHE A 455 10.50 -8.66 32.47
CA PHE A 455 10.09 -9.73 31.58
C PHE A 455 8.79 -9.33 30.89
N SER A 456 8.68 -9.64 29.60
CA SER A 456 7.48 -9.42 28.80
C SER A 456 7.22 -10.61 27.89
N LEU A 457 5.96 -11.03 27.86
CA LEU A 457 5.42 -12.02 26.92
C LEU A 457 4.29 -11.35 26.15
N ARG A 458 4.48 -11.14 24.84
CA ARG A 458 3.50 -10.48 23.97
C ARG A 458 3.03 -11.44 22.89
N TYR A 459 1.72 -11.53 22.72
CA TYR A 459 1.09 -12.20 21.60
C TYR A 459 0.41 -11.16 20.71
N THR A 460 0.65 -11.22 19.40
CA THR A 460 0.08 -10.29 18.42
C THR A 460 -0.64 -11.06 17.30
N LEU A 461 -1.90 -10.68 17.08
CA LEU A 461 -2.75 -11.17 16.00
C LEU A 461 -2.95 -10.05 14.97
N ARG A 462 -2.51 -10.28 13.73
CA ARG A 462 -2.67 -9.38 12.58
C ARG A 462 -3.79 -9.88 11.68
N LEU A 463 -4.83 -9.07 11.57
CA LEU A 463 -6.04 -9.29 10.80
C LEU A 463 -6.10 -8.31 9.61
N ASN A 464 -6.68 -8.76 8.50
CA ASN A 464 -6.99 -7.90 7.36
C ASN A 464 -8.51 -7.70 7.30
N VAL A 465 -9.01 -6.73 8.07
CA VAL A 465 -10.44 -6.49 8.28
C VAL A 465 -11.05 -5.93 7.00
N PRO A 466 -12.13 -6.53 6.45
CA PRO A 466 -12.80 -5.99 5.27
C PRO A 466 -13.47 -4.65 5.59
N VAL A 467 -13.17 -3.60 4.82
CA VAL A 467 -13.69 -2.24 5.04
C VAL A 467 -14.54 -1.71 3.88
N GLN A 468 -14.34 -2.23 2.67
CA GLN A 468 -15.16 -1.87 1.50
C GLN A 468 -15.30 -3.08 0.59
N LYS A 469 -16.51 -3.36 0.09
CA LYS A 469 -16.73 -4.35 -0.97
C LYS A 469 -16.38 -3.72 -2.32
N THR A 470 -15.46 -4.32 -3.08
CA THR A 470 -14.87 -3.76 -4.31
C THR A 470 -15.39 -4.38 -5.60
N ALA A 471 -16.03 -5.55 -5.50
CA ALA A 471 -16.70 -6.21 -6.61
C ALA A 471 -17.90 -6.99 -6.10
N GLU A 472 -18.93 -7.08 -6.93
CA GLU A 472 -20.03 -8.03 -6.76
C GLU A 472 -19.95 -9.02 -7.92
N TYR A 473 -20.05 -10.30 -7.60
CA TYR A 473 -20.09 -11.36 -8.61
C TYR A 473 -21.45 -12.05 -8.56
N THR A 474 -21.89 -12.45 -9.74
CA THR A 474 -23.04 -13.31 -9.98
C THR A 474 -22.59 -14.67 -10.52
N SER A 475 -23.51 -15.63 -10.49
CA SER A 475 -23.36 -16.93 -11.12
C SER A 475 -24.54 -17.21 -12.04
N LEU A 476 -24.26 -17.92 -13.12
CA LEU A 476 -25.27 -18.50 -14.01
C LEU A 476 -25.15 -20.01 -13.92
N SER A 477 -26.24 -20.69 -13.55
CA SER A 477 -26.35 -22.14 -13.64
C SER A 477 -27.49 -22.52 -14.57
N GLY A 478 -27.50 -23.76 -15.03
CA GLY A 478 -28.58 -24.26 -15.84
C GLY A 478 -28.39 -25.72 -16.19
N ASN A 479 -29.40 -26.27 -16.84
CA ASN A 479 -29.40 -27.62 -17.35
C ASN A 479 -29.73 -27.61 -18.85
N ILE A 480 -29.00 -28.41 -19.61
CA ILE A 480 -29.36 -28.79 -20.98
C ILE A 480 -30.17 -30.08 -20.92
N SER A 481 -31.50 -29.95 -20.99
CA SER A 481 -32.39 -31.11 -20.94
C SER A 481 -32.27 -31.95 -22.22
N ASN A 482 -32.11 -33.26 -22.08
CA ASN A 482 -32.09 -34.18 -23.22
C ASN A 482 -33.51 -34.38 -23.78
N LEU A 483 -33.79 -33.88 -24.98
CA LEU A 483 -35.07 -34.01 -25.68
C LEU A 483 -35.01 -35.01 -26.85
N GLY A 484 -34.19 -36.07 -26.72
CA GLY A 484 -34.06 -37.14 -27.73
C GLY A 484 -32.72 -37.19 -28.46
N VAL A 485 -31.67 -36.61 -27.87
CA VAL A 485 -30.29 -36.63 -28.38
C VAL A 485 -29.45 -37.70 -27.68
N LYS A 486 -28.29 -38.07 -28.27
CA LYS A 486 -27.45 -39.15 -27.74
C LYS A 486 -26.76 -38.79 -26.43
N LYS A 487 -26.33 -37.54 -26.28
CA LYS A 487 -25.64 -37.04 -25.07
C LYS A 487 -25.93 -35.57 -24.85
N THR A 488 -26.01 -35.19 -23.57
CA THR A 488 -25.96 -33.80 -23.12
C THR A 488 -24.70 -33.51 -22.30
N GLU A 489 -23.83 -34.51 -22.11
CA GLU A 489 -22.53 -34.42 -21.45
C GLU A 489 -21.46 -33.86 -22.39
N GLY A 490 -20.58 -33.00 -21.86
CA GLY A 490 -19.42 -32.50 -22.58
C GLY A 490 -19.75 -31.41 -23.60
N ILE A 491 -20.95 -30.84 -23.55
CA ILE A 491 -21.35 -29.70 -24.38
C ILE A 491 -20.70 -28.46 -23.80
N LYS A 492 -19.97 -27.74 -24.64
CA LYS A 492 -19.25 -26.54 -24.24
C LYS A 492 -20.09 -25.30 -24.51
N LEU A 493 -20.24 -24.48 -23.47
CA LEU A 493 -20.99 -23.25 -23.45
C LEU A 493 -20.05 -22.06 -23.24
N MET A 494 -20.35 -20.95 -23.89
CA MET A 494 -19.60 -19.71 -23.80
C MET A 494 -20.52 -18.58 -23.37
N LEU A 495 -20.09 -17.82 -22.37
CA LEU A 495 -20.79 -16.65 -21.84
C LEU A 495 -19.82 -15.47 -21.88
N GLY A 496 -19.79 -14.75 -23.01
CA GLY A 496 -18.72 -13.80 -23.31
C GLY A 496 -17.35 -14.48 -23.31
N ASN A 497 -16.48 -14.11 -22.37
CA ASN A 497 -15.15 -14.71 -22.20
C ASN A 497 -15.13 -15.92 -21.23
N HIS A 498 -16.25 -16.24 -20.60
CA HIS A 498 -16.34 -17.37 -19.68
C HIS A 498 -16.72 -18.65 -20.41
N LEU A 499 -16.19 -19.78 -19.93
CA LEU A 499 -16.40 -21.09 -20.53
C LEU A 499 -16.92 -22.08 -19.49
N SER A 500 -17.92 -22.88 -19.84
CA SER A 500 -18.43 -23.96 -19.01
C SER A 500 -18.66 -25.21 -19.87
N ILE A 501 -18.56 -26.39 -19.28
CA ILE A 501 -18.79 -27.67 -19.94
C ILE A 501 -19.84 -28.41 -19.12
N THR A 502 -20.84 -28.97 -19.79
CA THR A 502 -21.90 -29.72 -19.13
C THR A 502 -21.40 -31.04 -18.52
N ASP A 503 -21.92 -31.39 -17.35
CA ASP A 503 -21.71 -32.68 -16.70
C ASP A 503 -22.57 -33.81 -17.33
N LYS A 504 -22.51 -35.01 -16.73
CA LYS A 504 -23.27 -36.20 -17.18
C LYS A 504 -24.78 -36.00 -17.23
N ASP A 505 -25.30 -35.13 -16.38
CA ASP A 505 -26.73 -34.84 -16.28
C ASP A 505 -27.13 -33.61 -17.12
N GLY A 506 -26.17 -33.01 -17.85
CA GLY A 506 -26.36 -31.83 -18.67
C GLY A 506 -26.30 -30.51 -17.90
N ASN A 507 -25.88 -30.50 -16.63
CA ASN A 507 -25.79 -29.27 -15.85
C ASN A 507 -24.53 -28.49 -16.20
N TYR A 508 -24.63 -27.17 -16.21
CA TYR A 508 -23.51 -26.25 -16.40
C TYR A 508 -23.55 -25.13 -15.37
N GLN A 509 -22.37 -24.53 -15.13
CA GLN A 509 -22.25 -23.40 -14.21
C GLN A 509 -21.13 -22.44 -14.63
N PHE A 510 -21.42 -21.16 -14.58
CA PHE A 510 -20.48 -20.04 -14.64
C PHE A 510 -20.43 -19.37 -13.26
N LYS A 511 -19.24 -19.32 -12.64
CA LYS A 511 -19.00 -18.68 -11.34
C LYS A 511 -18.18 -17.41 -11.53
N ASN A 512 -18.28 -16.48 -10.57
CA ASN A 512 -17.50 -15.25 -10.52
C ASN A 512 -17.66 -14.36 -11.77
N VAL A 513 -18.89 -14.27 -12.28
CA VAL A 513 -19.23 -13.42 -13.43
C VAL A 513 -19.59 -12.02 -12.92
N VAL A 514 -19.17 -10.97 -13.63
CA VAL A 514 -19.55 -9.59 -13.28
C VAL A 514 -21.02 -9.37 -13.70
N PRO A 515 -21.88 -8.75 -12.87
CA PRO A 515 -23.25 -8.45 -13.27
C PRO A 515 -23.33 -7.62 -14.56
N GLY A 516 -24.26 -7.95 -15.45
CA GLY A 516 -24.40 -7.29 -16.74
C GLY A 516 -25.14 -8.13 -17.79
N GLU A 517 -25.12 -7.61 -19.02
CA GLU A 517 -25.69 -8.27 -20.21
C GLU A 517 -24.66 -9.19 -20.87
N TYR A 518 -25.04 -10.45 -21.09
CA TYR A 518 -24.19 -11.45 -21.72
C TYR A 518 -24.94 -12.19 -22.84
N PHE A 519 -24.17 -12.74 -23.78
CA PHE A 519 -24.67 -13.69 -24.76
C PHE A 519 -24.22 -15.09 -24.38
N LEU A 520 -25.17 -16.01 -24.20
CA LEU A 520 -24.89 -17.42 -24.02
C LEU A 520 -24.86 -18.11 -25.39
N GLU A 521 -23.76 -18.78 -25.67
CA GLU A 521 -23.49 -19.49 -26.91
C GLU A 521 -23.15 -20.95 -26.64
N ILE A 522 -23.39 -21.80 -27.65
CA ILE A 522 -23.04 -23.22 -27.65
C ILE A 522 -21.97 -23.48 -28.70
N ASP A 523 -20.89 -24.14 -28.29
CA ASP A 523 -19.87 -24.62 -29.22
C ASP A 523 -20.39 -25.88 -29.91
N ARG A 524 -20.98 -25.70 -31.10
CA ARG A 524 -21.60 -26.78 -31.87
C ARG A 524 -20.66 -27.93 -32.21
N SER A 525 -19.35 -27.72 -32.22
CA SER A 525 -18.39 -28.81 -32.45
C SER A 525 -18.42 -29.88 -31.36
N THR A 526 -19.01 -29.57 -30.20
CA THR A 526 -19.13 -30.48 -29.07
C THR A 526 -20.46 -31.27 -29.03
N ALA A 527 -21.43 -30.90 -29.86
CA ALA A 527 -22.71 -31.60 -30.04
C ALA A 527 -22.69 -32.50 -31.29
N ASP A 528 -23.65 -33.43 -31.43
CA ASP A 528 -23.76 -34.23 -32.66
C ASP A 528 -24.23 -33.36 -33.84
N ILE A 529 -23.91 -33.79 -35.08
CA ILE A 529 -24.08 -33.00 -36.31
C ILE A 529 -25.52 -32.52 -36.56
N ASN A 530 -26.50 -33.25 -36.03
CA ASN A 530 -27.93 -32.97 -36.19
C ASN A 530 -28.58 -32.44 -34.91
N ASP A 531 -27.82 -32.21 -33.85
CA ASP A 531 -28.37 -31.70 -32.61
C ASP A 531 -28.56 -30.19 -32.71
N ILE A 532 -29.72 -29.73 -32.25
CA ILE A 532 -30.14 -28.33 -32.27
C ILE A 532 -30.82 -27.96 -30.96
N THR A 533 -30.60 -26.73 -30.50
CA THR A 533 -31.25 -26.22 -29.30
C THR A 533 -32.72 -25.90 -29.55
N ASN A 534 -33.57 -26.14 -28.54
CA ASN A 534 -34.99 -25.79 -28.60
C ASN A 534 -35.24 -24.27 -28.48
N VAL A 535 -34.25 -23.52 -27.98
CA VAL A 535 -34.21 -22.06 -27.95
C VAL A 535 -33.28 -21.50 -29.01
N SER A 536 -33.43 -20.22 -29.34
CA SER A 536 -32.50 -19.53 -30.23
C SER A 536 -31.24 -19.08 -29.51
N LEU A 537 -30.08 -19.58 -29.95
CA LEU A 537 -28.76 -19.14 -29.50
C LEU A 537 -28.03 -18.39 -30.62
N PRO A 538 -27.23 -17.35 -30.33
CA PRO A 538 -26.92 -16.82 -28.99
C PRO A 538 -28.14 -16.22 -28.25
N ALA A 539 -28.29 -16.51 -26.95
CA ALA A 539 -29.35 -15.95 -26.11
C ALA A 539 -28.82 -14.79 -25.26
N THR A 540 -29.51 -13.65 -25.27
CA THR A 540 -29.19 -12.51 -24.40
C THR A 540 -29.70 -12.78 -22.98
N LEU A 541 -28.81 -12.67 -22.00
CA LEU A 541 -29.09 -12.90 -20.59
C LEU A 541 -28.68 -11.66 -19.77
N HIS A 542 -29.62 -11.11 -19.02
CA HIS A 542 -29.35 -10.10 -17.98
C HIS A 542 -29.01 -10.81 -16.67
N LEU A 543 -27.78 -10.66 -16.18
CA LEU A 543 -27.33 -11.28 -14.93
C LEU A 543 -27.23 -10.21 -13.83
N ASP A 544 -28.27 -10.12 -12.99
CA ASP A 544 -28.36 -9.16 -11.88
C ASP A 544 -28.51 -9.84 -10.51
N ALA A 545 -29.15 -11.01 -10.47
CA ALA A 545 -29.29 -11.80 -9.25
C ALA A 545 -27.97 -12.46 -8.84
N LYS A 546 -27.82 -12.84 -7.56
CA LYS A 546 -26.65 -13.59 -7.07
C LYS A 546 -26.49 -14.96 -7.75
N GLU A 547 -27.62 -15.59 -8.02
CA GLU A 547 -27.74 -16.87 -8.74
C GLU A 547 -28.81 -16.70 -9.82
N ASN A 548 -28.41 -16.83 -11.08
CA ASN A 548 -29.28 -16.81 -12.25
C ASN A 548 -29.40 -18.22 -12.81
N ILE A 549 -30.59 -18.59 -13.29
CA ILE A 549 -30.86 -19.92 -13.85
C ILE A 549 -31.35 -19.79 -15.28
N PHE A 550 -30.72 -20.49 -16.23
CA PHE A 550 -31.19 -20.57 -17.61
C PHE A 550 -31.19 -22.02 -18.10
N ASN A 551 -32.37 -22.60 -18.28
CA ASN A 551 -32.51 -23.96 -18.76
C ASN A 551 -32.98 -23.96 -20.21
N PHE A 552 -32.41 -24.84 -21.02
CA PHE A 552 -32.86 -25.07 -22.38
C PHE A 552 -32.65 -26.54 -22.75
N GLY A 553 -33.24 -26.98 -23.85
CA GLY A 553 -33.18 -28.36 -24.30
C GLY A 553 -32.39 -28.54 -25.58
N LEU A 554 -31.84 -29.75 -25.75
CA LEU A 554 -31.19 -30.18 -26.99
C LEU A 554 -32.02 -31.28 -27.63
N THR A 555 -32.38 -31.11 -28.89
CA THR A 555 -33.20 -32.03 -29.70
C THR A 555 -32.50 -32.30 -31.02
N THR A 556 -32.94 -33.31 -31.77
CA THR A 556 -32.49 -33.53 -33.14
C THR A 556 -33.26 -32.64 -34.13
N ALA A 557 -32.56 -32.12 -35.12
CA ALA A 557 -33.11 -31.25 -36.14
C ALA A 557 -33.97 -32.02 -37.16
N SER A 558 -35.01 -31.35 -37.65
CA SER A 558 -35.90 -31.84 -38.70
C SER A 558 -35.44 -31.34 -40.07
N THR A 559 -35.91 -31.98 -41.14
CA THR A 559 -35.60 -31.61 -42.52
C THR A 559 -36.87 -31.50 -43.34
N ILE A 560 -36.98 -30.49 -44.18
CA ILE A 560 -37.99 -30.44 -45.24
C ILE A 560 -37.29 -30.73 -46.56
N LYS A 561 -37.73 -31.73 -47.33
CA LYS A 561 -37.26 -31.97 -48.69
C LYS A 561 -38.40 -31.73 -49.66
N GLY A 562 -38.12 -31.17 -50.83
CA GLY A 562 -39.14 -31.03 -51.85
C GLY A 562 -38.64 -31.25 -53.26
N ASN A 563 -39.57 -31.67 -54.12
CA ASN A 563 -39.38 -31.77 -55.56
C ASN A 563 -40.40 -30.89 -56.28
N ILE A 564 -39.98 -30.26 -57.37
CA ILE A 564 -40.82 -29.41 -58.20
C ILE A 564 -41.12 -30.14 -59.51
N HIS A 565 -42.37 -30.56 -59.67
CA HIS A 565 -42.86 -31.24 -60.87
C HIS A 565 -43.62 -30.27 -61.79
N LEU A 566 -43.40 -30.42 -63.09
CA LEU A 566 -44.20 -29.78 -64.12
C LEU A 566 -45.35 -30.72 -64.50
N SER A 567 -46.60 -30.28 -64.33
CA SER A 567 -47.76 -31.03 -64.77
C SER A 567 -48.15 -30.55 -66.17
N GLU A 568 -47.76 -31.31 -67.20
CA GLU A 568 -48.31 -31.18 -68.55
C GLU A 568 -49.57 -32.05 -68.64
N ASN A 569 -50.71 -31.46 -69.01
CA ASN A 569 -51.93 -32.22 -69.27
C ASN A 569 -51.77 -32.93 -70.62
N ASP A 570 -51.52 -34.25 -70.58
CA ASP A 570 -51.69 -35.15 -71.73
C ASP A 570 -53.19 -35.32 -72.02
N GLY A 571 -53.71 -34.49 -72.93
CA GLY A 571 -54.93 -34.78 -73.66
C GLY A 571 -54.56 -35.50 -74.95
N LYS A 572 -54.90 -36.79 -75.03
CA LYS A 572 -54.95 -37.53 -76.31
C LYS A 572 -55.94 -36.81 -77.24
N ASP A 573 -55.47 -36.39 -78.40
CA ASP A 573 -56.15 -36.60 -79.69
C ASP A 573 -55.15 -36.41 -80.82
N GLU A 574 -55.05 -37.45 -81.65
CA GLU A 574 -54.40 -37.46 -82.95
C GLU A 574 -54.99 -36.36 -83.82
N TYR A 575 -54.16 -35.52 -84.44
CA TYR A 575 -54.21 -35.17 -85.88
C TYR A 575 -52.99 -34.33 -86.21
N SER A 576 -52.06 -34.95 -86.92
CA SER A 576 -50.90 -34.32 -87.54
C SER A 576 -51.33 -33.45 -88.73
N PHE A 577 -51.05 -32.14 -88.67
CA PHE A 577 -50.85 -31.36 -89.89
C PHE A 577 -49.71 -30.36 -89.71
N ALA A 578 -49.01 -30.15 -90.81
CA ALA A 578 -47.61 -29.76 -90.85
C ALA A 578 -47.31 -28.27 -90.62
N GLN A 579 -46.03 -28.05 -90.31
CA GLN A 579 -45.16 -26.92 -90.63
C GLN A 579 -45.06 -25.70 -89.70
N TYR A 580 -43.78 -25.34 -89.50
CA TYR A 580 -43.19 -24.16 -88.89
C TYR A 580 -43.19 -24.04 -87.36
N GLN A 581 -42.00 -24.16 -86.75
CA GLN A 581 -41.55 -23.26 -85.69
C GLN A 581 -40.00 -23.11 -85.66
N PRO A 582 -39.49 -21.97 -85.15
CA PRO A 582 -38.24 -21.34 -85.55
C PRO A 582 -37.04 -21.72 -84.68
N THR A 583 -35.86 -21.21 -85.07
CA THR A 583 -34.57 -21.39 -84.41
C THR A 583 -34.46 -20.75 -83.01
N LYS A 584 -33.98 -21.56 -82.05
CA LYS A 584 -33.25 -21.26 -80.79
C LYS A 584 -33.77 -20.15 -79.86
N GLU A 585 -34.34 -20.56 -78.72
CA GLU A 585 -34.06 -19.93 -77.41
C GLU A 585 -33.45 -20.98 -76.46
N LYS A 586 -32.32 -20.64 -75.82
CA LYS A 586 -31.76 -21.42 -74.70
C LYS A 586 -32.86 -21.58 -73.64
N ASN A 587 -33.25 -22.82 -73.31
CA ASN A 587 -34.12 -23.13 -72.17
C ASN A 587 -33.59 -22.42 -70.91
N LYS A 588 -34.14 -21.24 -70.56
CA LYS A 588 -33.90 -20.63 -69.26
C LYS A 588 -34.45 -21.60 -68.22
N ARG A 589 -33.56 -22.14 -67.39
CA ARG A 589 -33.95 -22.95 -66.22
C ARG A 589 -34.89 -22.10 -65.36
N GLN A 590 -36.16 -22.52 -65.30
CA GLN A 590 -37.19 -21.87 -64.51
C GLN A 590 -36.93 -22.14 -63.03
N SER A 591 -37.13 -21.14 -62.17
CA SER A 591 -36.94 -21.29 -60.72
C SER A 591 -38.05 -20.63 -59.92
N ILE A 592 -38.22 -21.08 -58.69
CA ILE A 592 -39.09 -20.47 -57.69
C ILE A 592 -38.26 -20.19 -56.44
N ILE A 593 -38.66 -19.20 -55.65
CA ILE A 593 -38.08 -19.00 -54.33
C ILE A 593 -38.97 -19.73 -53.33
N VAL A 594 -38.39 -20.65 -52.58
CA VAL A 594 -39.03 -21.35 -51.47
C VAL A 594 -38.58 -20.70 -50.18
N GLU A 595 -39.52 -20.30 -49.33
CA GLU A 595 -39.27 -19.73 -48.01
C GLU A 595 -39.87 -20.65 -46.95
N ALA A 596 -39.07 -21.15 -46.02
CA ALA A 596 -39.54 -21.85 -44.83
C ALA A 596 -39.38 -20.92 -43.62
N SER A 597 -40.47 -20.68 -42.88
CA SER A 597 -40.46 -19.82 -41.70
C SER A 597 -41.29 -20.39 -40.55
N ASN A 598 -40.80 -20.26 -39.31
CA ASN A 598 -41.52 -20.62 -38.08
C ASN A 598 -41.85 -19.40 -37.20
N GLY A 599 -41.74 -18.18 -37.75
CA GLY A 599 -41.94 -16.91 -37.03
C GLY A 599 -40.67 -16.33 -36.42
N GLU A 600 -39.77 -17.15 -35.87
CA GLU A 600 -38.47 -16.71 -35.33
C GLU A 600 -37.33 -16.82 -36.35
N GLN A 601 -37.38 -17.86 -37.19
CA GLN A 601 -36.37 -18.18 -38.19
C GLN A 601 -37.00 -18.19 -39.56
N THR A 602 -36.26 -17.69 -40.55
CA THR A 602 -36.69 -17.68 -41.95
C THR A 602 -35.53 -18.11 -42.83
N TYR A 603 -35.75 -19.17 -43.62
CA TYR A 603 -34.79 -19.68 -44.59
C TYR A 603 -35.37 -19.52 -45.99
N ARG A 604 -34.55 -19.09 -46.95
CA ARG A 604 -34.93 -18.93 -48.35
C ARG A 604 -33.96 -19.69 -49.25
N LYS A 605 -34.49 -20.44 -50.22
CA LYS A 605 -33.70 -21.09 -51.27
C LYS A 605 -34.33 -20.80 -52.64
N ILE A 606 -33.47 -20.67 -53.65
CA ILE A 606 -33.88 -20.67 -55.05
C ILE A 606 -33.89 -22.13 -55.49
N ALA A 607 -35.04 -22.65 -55.90
CA ALA A 607 -35.22 -24.03 -56.33
C ALA A 607 -35.61 -24.06 -57.81
N PHE A 608 -34.93 -24.89 -58.59
CA PHE A 608 -35.18 -25.03 -60.03
C PHE A 608 -36.19 -26.14 -60.31
N ILE A 609 -36.99 -26.00 -61.38
CA ILE A 609 -37.94 -27.02 -61.79
C ILE A 609 -37.19 -28.31 -62.16
N GLY A 610 -37.64 -29.46 -61.63
CA GLY A 610 -37.02 -30.77 -61.82
C GLY A 610 -35.87 -31.09 -60.87
N GLU A 611 -35.37 -30.13 -60.08
CA GLU A 611 -34.34 -30.35 -59.07
C GLU A 611 -34.96 -30.52 -57.67
N ASN A 612 -34.29 -31.31 -56.83
CA ASN A 612 -34.66 -31.44 -55.41
C ASN A 612 -34.10 -30.23 -54.62
N PHE A 613 -34.87 -29.74 -53.66
CA PHE A 613 -34.40 -28.79 -52.65
C PHE A 613 -34.63 -29.35 -51.26
N ASP A 614 -33.86 -28.85 -50.30
CA ASP A 614 -33.99 -29.22 -48.90
C ASP A 614 -33.84 -28.02 -47.97
N PHE A 615 -34.43 -28.08 -46.79
CA PHE A 615 -34.11 -27.24 -45.66
C PHE A 615 -33.68 -28.18 -44.55
N THR A 616 -32.37 -28.24 -44.34
CA THR A 616 -31.76 -29.02 -43.27
C THR A 616 -31.67 -28.19 -42.00
N TYR A 617 -31.50 -28.86 -40.87
CA TYR A 617 -31.23 -28.22 -39.58
C TYR A 617 -32.36 -27.31 -39.08
N LEU A 618 -33.62 -27.73 -39.29
CA LEU A 618 -34.80 -27.02 -38.81
C LEU A 618 -35.14 -27.43 -37.38
N ARG A 619 -35.53 -26.48 -36.53
CA ARG A 619 -36.06 -26.80 -35.20
C ARG A 619 -37.41 -27.54 -35.34
N PRO A 620 -37.67 -28.59 -34.54
CA PRO A 620 -39.00 -29.18 -34.45
C PRO A 620 -40.07 -28.13 -34.09
N GLY A 621 -41.26 -28.24 -34.66
CA GLY A 621 -42.35 -27.27 -34.47
C GLY A 621 -43.10 -26.94 -35.76
N GLU A 622 -43.89 -25.87 -35.71
CA GLU A 622 -44.71 -25.43 -36.84
C GLU A 622 -43.89 -24.63 -37.86
N TRP A 623 -43.92 -25.07 -39.12
CA TRP A 623 -43.25 -24.44 -40.24
C TRP A 623 -44.24 -24.08 -41.33
N LYS A 624 -44.16 -22.84 -41.78
CA LYS A 624 -44.87 -22.34 -42.96
C LYS A 624 -43.90 -22.26 -44.14
N VAL A 625 -44.19 -23.00 -45.20
CA VAL A 625 -43.44 -22.95 -46.46
C VAL A 625 -44.22 -22.12 -47.47
N LYS A 626 -43.67 -20.99 -47.92
CA LYS A 626 -44.24 -20.11 -48.94
C LYS A 626 -43.45 -20.19 -50.24
N LEU A 627 -44.16 -20.12 -51.36
CA LEU A 627 -43.58 -20.17 -52.68
C LEU A 627 -43.75 -18.83 -53.39
N TYR A 628 -42.66 -18.25 -53.87
CA TYR A 628 -42.67 -17.02 -54.65
C TYR A 628 -42.30 -17.30 -56.10
N ARG A 629 -43.04 -16.67 -57.02
CA ARG A 629 -42.93 -16.82 -58.48
C ARG A 629 -41.68 -16.15 -59.09
N ASN A 630 -40.77 -15.61 -58.29
CA ASN A 630 -39.76 -14.62 -58.73
C ASN A 630 -38.68 -15.13 -59.73
N GLY A 631 -38.80 -16.35 -60.25
CA GLY A 631 -38.00 -16.88 -61.38
C GLY A 631 -38.80 -17.71 -62.39
N LEU A 632 -40.13 -17.65 -62.34
CA LEU A 632 -41.05 -18.50 -63.12
C LEU A 632 -41.78 -17.69 -64.19
N ASP A 633 -41.71 -18.16 -65.44
CA ASP A 633 -42.32 -17.56 -66.64
C ASP A 633 -43.83 -17.33 -66.49
N LYS A 634 -44.34 -16.29 -67.18
CA LYS A 634 -45.75 -15.88 -67.17
C LYS A 634 -46.71 -17.00 -67.54
N ARG A 635 -46.25 -17.99 -68.31
CA ARG A 635 -47.03 -19.15 -68.77
C ARG A 635 -47.27 -20.23 -67.72
N TYR A 636 -46.64 -20.16 -66.53
CA TYR A 636 -46.78 -21.17 -65.50
C TYR A 636 -47.32 -20.60 -64.19
N LYS A 637 -48.21 -21.33 -63.52
CA LYS A 637 -48.81 -20.97 -62.23
C LYS A 637 -48.47 -22.05 -61.19
N ILE A 638 -48.19 -21.61 -59.97
CA ILE A 638 -47.99 -22.50 -58.81
C ILE A 638 -49.38 -22.92 -58.32
N ALA A 639 -49.64 -24.22 -58.20
CA ALA A 639 -50.96 -24.74 -57.84
C ALA A 639 -51.36 -24.41 -56.39
N ALA A 640 -50.41 -24.47 -55.46
CA ALA A 640 -50.55 -24.07 -54.07
C ALA A 640 -49.31 -23.27 -53.64
N ASP A 641 -49.50 -22.05 -53.14
CA ASP A 641 -48.43 -21.09 -52.83
C ASP A 641 -47.98 -21.10 -51.36
N SER A 642 -48.68 -21.85 -50.50
CA SER A 642 -48.31 -22.02 -49.10
C SER A 642 -48.67 -23.39 -48.53
N PHE A 643 -47.80 -23.90 -47.67
CA PHE A 643 -47.95 -25.16 -46.95
C PHE A 643 -47.63 -24.96 -45.46
N HIS A 644 -48.31 -25.67 -44.58
CA HIS A 644 -48.07 -25.64 -43.13
C HIS A 644 -47.78 -27.06 -42.65
N TYR A 645 -46.69 -27.24 -41.90
CA TYR A 645 -46.23 -28.53 -41.41
C TYR A 645 -45.83 -28.44 -39.93
N SER A 646 -46.24 -29.45 -39.16
CA SER A 646 -45.73 -29.70 -37.82
C SER A 646 -44.60 -30.73 -37.90
N LEU A 647 -43.36 -30.30 -37.69
CA LEU A 647 -42.18 -31.16 -37.78
C LEU A 647 -41.85 -31.76 -36.40
N LYS A 648 -41.78 -33.09 -36.31
CA LYS A 648 -41.26 -33.82 -35.15
C LYS A 648 -39.72 -33.92 -35.18
N PRO A 649 -39.05 -34.16 -34.05
CA PRO A 649 -37.61 -34.40 -34.01
C PRO A 649 -37.17 -35.51 -34.98
N SER A 650 -36.06 -35.30 -35.69
CA SER A 650 -35.55 -36.19 -36.75
C SER A 650 -36.48 -36.45 -37.95
N GLN A 651 -37.64 -35.78 -38.05
CA GLN A 651 -38.57 -35.98 -39.15
C GLN A 651 -38.03 -35.36 -40.45
N THR A 652 -38.08 -36.14 -41.54
CA THR A 652 -37.93 -35.62 -42.90
C THR A 652 -39.31 -35.49 -43.53
N GLN A 653 -39.77 -34.26 -43.73
CA GLN A 653 -41.04 -33.97 -44.37
C GLN A 653 -40.82 -33.75 -45.87
N ASN A 654 -41.48 -34.56 -46.71
CA ASN A 654 -41.42 -34.42 -48.16
C ASN A 654 -42.57 -33.54 -48.69
N ILE A 655 -42.26 -32.66 -49.63
CA ILE A 655 -43.21 -31.75 -50.29
C ILE A 655 -43.11 -31.93 -51.80
N SER A 656 -44.25 -32.19 -52.46
CA SER A 656 -44.33 -32.19 -53.92
C SER A 656 -45.01 -30.91 -54.38
N ILE A 657 -44.27 -30.07 -55.10
CA ILE A 657 -44.77 -28.80 -55.64
C ILE A 657 -45.13 -29.03 -57.11
N HIS A 658 -46.40 -28.81 -57.45
CA HIS A 658 -46.88 -28.92 -58.82
C HIS A 658 -47.01 -27.54 -59.47
N ILE A 659 -46.37 -27.38 -60.62
CA ILE A 659 -46.46 -26.19 -61.46
C ILE A 659 -47.28 -26.54 -62.70
N VAL A 660 -48.34 -25.78 -62.94
CA VAL A 660 -49.28 -25.98 -64.06
C VAL A 660 -49.10 -24.91 -65.11
N LYS A 661 -49.24 -25.28 -66.39
CA LYS A 661 -49.24 -24.32 -67.50
C LYS A 661 -50.57 -23.56 -67.52
N GLN A 662 -50.51 -22.24 -67.47
CA GLN A 662 -51.66 -21.35 -67.53
C GLN A 662 -52.19 -21.32 -68.97
N GLN A 663 -53.40 -21.84 -69.19
CA GLN A 663 -54.10 -21.68 -70.47
C GLN A 663 -54.48 -20.20 -70.64
N SER A 664 -54.08 -19.63 -71.78
CA SER A 664 -54.46 -18.27 -72.16
C SER A 664 -55.83 -18.28 -72.81
N GLU A 665 -56.84 -17.73 -72.12
CA GLU A 665 -58.09 -17.32 -72.77
C GLU A 665 -57.83 -16.08 -73.63
N ILE A 666 -58.10 -16.19 -74.93
CA ILE A 666 -58.16 -15.04 -75.83
C ILE A 666 -59.50 -14.34 -75.59
N LYS A 667 -59.49 -13.22 -74.87
CA LYS A 667 -60.63 -12.30 -74.83
C LYS A 667 -60.57 -11.37 -76.04
N TYR A 668 -61.51 -11.49 -76.96
CA TYR A 668 -61.72 -10.50 -78.01
C TYR A 668 -62.29 -9.22 -77.39
N GLN A 669 -61.66 -8.09 -77.69
CA GLN A 669 -62.07 -6.77 -77.26
C GLN A 669 -63.31 -6.34 -78.08
N GLN A 670 -64.47 -6.19 -77.45
CA GLN A 670 -65.72 -5.71 -78.08
C GLN A 670 -65.98 -4.22 -77.77
N GLU A 671 -64.98 -3.36 -77.97
CA GLU A 671 -65.21 -1.91 -77.99
C GLU A 671 -64.56 -1.29 -79.23
N MET A 672 -65.35 -0.49 -79.96
CA MET A 672 -64.89 0.26 -81.12
C MET A 672 -63.86 1.31 -80.68
N ILE A 673 -62.69 1.27 -81.31
CA ILE A 673 -61.64 2.28 -81.18
C ILE A 673 -62.21 3.63 -81.65
N LYS A 674 -62.47 4.56 -80.72
CA LYS A 674 -62.71 5.97 -81.04
C LYS A 674 -61.39 6.63 -81.42
N VAL A 675 -61.22 6.94 -82.70
CA VAL A 675 -60.13 7.77 -83.22
C VAL A 675 -60.43 9.23 -82.88
N GLY A 676 -59.69 9.79 -81.92
CA GLY A 676 -59.69 11.23 -81.64
C GLY A 676 -58.46 11.88 -82.28
N TYR A 677 -58.68 12.85 -83.18
CA TYR A 677 -57.62 13.70 -83.70
C TYR A 677 -57.09 14.60 -82.58
N ASN A 678 -55.77 14.54 -82.32
CA ASN A 678 -55.09 15.50 -81.45
C ASN A 678 -54.43 16.57 -82.33
N ASP A 679 -54.97 17.78 -82.26
CA ASP A 679 -54.38 18.98 -82.83
C ASP A 679 -53.01 19.27 -82.23
N VAL A 680 -52.07 19.58 -83.13
CA VAL A 680 -50.71 19.96 -82.82
C VAL A 680 -50.70 21.35 -82.17
N LYS A 681 -50.47 21.43 -80.86
CA LYS A 681 -50.02 22.68 -80.22
C LYS A 681 -48.49 22.72 -80.13
N LYS A 682 -47.91 23.56 -80.98
CA LYS A 682 -46.52 24.01 -80.92
C LYS A 682 -46.29 24.97 -79.73
N LYS A 683 -45.14 24.75 -79.07
CA LYS A 683 -44.19 25.70 -78.46
C LYS A 683 -44.62 26.56 -77.25
N LYS A 684 -43.82 26.48 -76.18
CA LYS A 684 -42.59 27.28 -76.06
C LYS A 684 -41.52 26.54 -75.27
#